data_AF-A0A1A6GHN9-F1
#
_entry.id   AF-A0A1A6GHN9-F1
#
_cell.length_a   1.000
_cell.length_b   1.000
_cell.length_c   1.000
_cell.angle_alpha   90.00
_cell.angle_beta   90.00
_cell.angle_gamma   90.00
#
_symmetry.space_group_name_H-M   'P 1'
#
loop_
_entity.id
_entity.type
_entity.pdbx_description
1 polymer ?
#
loop_
_entity_poly.entity_id
_entity_poly.type
_entity_poly.pdbx_seq_one_letter_code
_entity_poly.pdbx_strand_id
1 'polypeptide(L)'
;MAMWIQAQQLQGDALHQMQALYGQHFPIEVRHYLSQWIESQAWDSIDLDNPQENIKATQLLEGLVQELQKKAEHQVGEDGFLLKIKLGHYATQLQNTYDRCPMELVRCIRHILYNEQRLVREANNGSSPAGSLADAMSQKHLQINQTFEELRLITQDTENELKKLQQTQEYFIIQYQESLRIQAQFAQLAQLNPQERMSRETALQQKQVSLEAWLQREAQTLQQYRVPSPLSQHLVNRLVTCVPCSTFIIEKQPPQVLKTQTKFAATVRLLVGGKLNVHMNPPQVKATIISEQQAKSLLKNENTRNDYSGEILNNCCVMEYHQATGTLSAHFRNMSLKRIKRSDRRGAESVTEEKFTILFDSQFSVGGNELVFQVKTLSLPVVVIVHGSQDNNATATVLWDNAFAEPGRVPFAVPDKVLWPQLCEALNMKFKAEVQSNRGLTKENLVFLAQKLFNSSSSHLEDYNSMSVSWSQFNRENLPGRNYTFWQWFDGVMEVAILGFVNKQQAHDLLINKPDGTFLLRFSDSEIGGITIAWKFDSQERMFWNLMPFTTRDFSIRSLADRLGDLNYLIYVFPDRPKDEVYSKYYTPVPCEPATAKAADGYVKPQIKQVVPEFANASTDAGSGATYMDQAPSPVVCPQAHYNIYSQNTDSVLDTDGDFDLEDTMDVARRVEELLGRPMDSQWIPHAQS
;
A
#
# COMPACT_ATOMS: atom_id res chain seq x y z
N MET A 1 38.24 4.73 0.47
CA MET A 1 36.87 5.30 0.45
C MET A 1 36.36 5.23 1.87
N ALA A 2 35.82 6.32 2.43
CA ALA A 2 35.30 6.29 3.81
C ALA A 2 34.23 5.20 3.94
N MET A 3 34.24 4.44 5.04
CA MET A 3 33.32 3.31 5.24
C MET A 3 31.87 3.77 5.20
N TRP A 4 31.60 4.97 5.71
CA TRP A 4 30.29 5.62 5.62
C TRP A 4 29.75 5.74 4.19
N ILE A 5 30.59 6.05 3.21
CA ILE A 5 30.16 6.19 1.80
C ILE A 5 29.66 4.84 1.27
N GLN A 6 30.29 3.73 1.69
CA GLN A 6 29.84 2.39 1.32
C GLN A 6 28.54 2.01 2.06
N ALA A 7 28.41 2.38 3.33
CA ALA A 7 27.19 2.18 4.09
C ALA A 7 25.99 2.94 3.49
N GLN A 8 26.20 4.15 2.96
CA GLN A 8 25.17 4.93 2.26
C GLN A 8 24.66 4.27 0.96
N GLN A 9 25.40 3.32 0.39
CA GLN A 9 25.00 2.58 -0.80
C GLN A 9 24.17 1.33 -0.50
N LEU A 10 23.99 0.97 0.78
CA LEU A 10 23.14 -0.14 1.18
C LEU A 10 21.68 0.11 0.74
N GLN A 11 21.02 -0.96 0.31
CA GLN A 11 19.62 -0.94 -0.12
C GLN A 11 18.81 -2.04 0.58
N GLY A 12 17.48 -1.96 0.47
CA GLY A 12 16.57 -2.99 1.00
C GLY A 12 16.72 -3.23 2.50
N ASP A 13 16.70 -4.50 2.92
CA ASP A 13 16.78 -4.88 4.33
C ASP A 13 18.07 -4.45 5.00
N ALA A 14 19.19 -4.39 4.27
CA ALA A 14 20.48 -3.95 4.81
C ALA A 14 20.46 -2.46 5.18
N LEU A 15 19.77 -1.62 4.38
CA LEU A 15 19.58 -0.20 4.70
C LEU A 15 18.70 -0.01 5.93
N HIS A 16 17.61 -0.78 6.05
CA HIS A 16 16.73 -0.72 7.22
C HIS A 16 17.46 -1.15 8.50
N GLN A 17 18.26 -2.22 8.43
CA GLN A 17 19.10 -2.65 9.54
C GLN A 17 20.13 -1.59 9.93
N MET A 18 20.77 -0.95 8.95
CA MET A 18 21.70 0.16 9.19
C MET A 18 21.00 1.35 9.87
N GLN A 19 19.81 1.74 9.40
CA GLN A 19 19.03 2.83 10.01
C GLN A 19 18.64 2.53 11.45
N ALA A 20 18.32 1.27 11.77
CA ALA A 20 17.96 0.84 13.12
C ALA A 20 19.13 0.92 14.13
N LEU A 21 20.38 1.05 13.68
CA LEU A 21 21.54 1.27 14.56
C LEU A 21 21.54 2.67 15.18
N TYR A 22 20.85 3.63 14.56
CA TYR A 22 20.85 5.03 14.93
C TYR A 22 19.57 5.41 15.67
N GLY A 23 19.71 6.33 16.62
CA GLY A 23 18.59 6.76 17.46
C GLY A 23 18.98 7.89 18.40
N GLN A 24 18.24 8.05 19.49
CA GLN A 24 18.54 9.08 20.50
C GLN A 24 19.88 8.85 21.21
N HIS A 25 20.35 7.60 21.28
CA HIS A 25 21.66 7.25 21.83
C HIS A 25 22.79 7.76 20.95
N PHE A 26 22.66 7.64 19.63
CA PHE A 26 23.64 8.17 18.68
C PHE A 26 22.95 8.59 17.37
N PRO A 27 22.78 9.90 17.13
CA PRO A 27 22.08 10.39 15.95
C PRO A 27 22.84 10.09 14.65
N ILE A 28 22.11 9.68 13.61
CA ILE A 28 22.69 9.37 12.29
C ILE A 28 23.34 10.60 11.64
N GLU A 29 22.84 11.80 11.96
CA GLU A 29 23.42 13.05 11.49
C GLU A 29 24.85 13.24 12.04
N VAL A 30 25.10 12.88 13.31
CA VAL A 30 26.45 12.94 13.90
C VAL A 30 27.38 12.00 13.17
N ARG A 31 26.93 10.75 12.91
CA ARG A 31 27.67 9.80 12.07
C ARG A 31 27.97 10.36 10.69
N HIS A 32 26.99 10.98 10.04
CA HIS A 32 27.10 11.50 8.69
C HIS A 32 28.12 12.64 8.61
N TYR A 33 27.92 13.67 9.44
CA TYR A 33 28.74 14.88 9.39
C TYR A 33 30.14 14.67 9.96
N LEU A 34 30.35 13.80 10.94
CA LEU A 34 31.68 13.52 11.50
C LEU A 34 32.26 12.17 11.08
N SER A 35 31.76 11.59 9.97
CA SER A 35 32.17 10.27 9.49
C SER A 35 33.69 10.06 9.42
N GLN A 36 34.41 11.02 8.83
CA GLN A 36 35.87 10.96 8.71
C GLN A 36 36.58 10.99 10.07
N TRP A 37 36.14 11.87 10.98
CA TRP A 37 36.75 12.00 12.30
C TRP A 37 36.50 10.73 13.12
N ILE A 38 35.27 10.24 13.13
CA ILE A 38 34.88 9.01 13.85
C ILE A 38 35.69 7.83 13.33
N GLU A 39 35.78 7.63 12.01
CA GLU A 39 36.51 6.50 11.42
C GLU A 39 38.02 6.56 11.64
N SER A 40 38.57 7.75 11.94
CA SER A 40 40.00 7.93 12.20
C SER A 40 40.43 7.59 13.63
N GLN A 41 39.48 7.47 14.58
CA GLN A 41 39.81 7.16 15.97
C GLN A 41 40.07 5.66 16.17
N ALA A 42 41.01 5.34 17.07
CA ALA A 42 41.36 3.96 17.40
C ALA A 42 40.40 3.36 18.45
N TRP A 43 39.10 3.28 18.16
CA TRP A 43 38.08 2.81 19.10
C TRP A 43 38.37 1.41 19.66
N ASP A 44 38.92 0.50 18.84
CA ASP A 44 39.24 -0.88 19.24
C ASP A 44 40.48 -1.00 20.13
N SER A 45 41.30 0.05 20.22
CA SER A 45 42.47 0.08 21.10
C SER A 45 42.13 0.35 22.57
N ILE A 46 40.86 0.67 22.86
CA ILE A 46 40.38 0.93 24.21
C ILE A 46 39.88 -0.37 24.84
N ASP A 47 40.56 -0.78 25.90
CA ASP A 47 40.17 -1.89 26.75
C ASP A 47 38.97 -1.48 27.63
N LEU A 48 37.82 -2.12 27.36
CA LEU A 48 36.57 -1.82 28.02
C LEU A 48 36.52 -2.30 29.48
N ASP A 49 37.41 -3.21 29.86
CA ASP A 49 37.48 -3.83 31.18
C ASP A 49 38.54 -3.18 32.08
N ASN A 50 39.32 -2.23 31.53
CA ASN A 50 40.33 -1.49 32.27
C ASN A 50 39.83 -0.07 32.66
N PRO A 51 39.54 0.19 33.96
CA PRO A 51 39.05 1.50 34.42
C PRO A 51 40.04 2.66 34.17
N GLN A 52 41.33 2.37 34.01
CA GLN A 52 42.36 3.40 33.76
C GLN A 52 42.23 4.03 32.37
N GLU A 53 41.54 3.36 31.43
CA GLU A 53 41.32 3.88 30.08
C GLU A 53 40.11 4.82 29.97
N ASN A 54 39.37 5.02 31.06
CA ASN A 54 38.25 5.96 31.10
C ASN A 54 38.68 7.41 30.76
N ILE A 55 39.94 7.77 31.04
CA ILE A 55 40.53 9.06 30.63
C ILE A 55 40.54 9.19 29.10
N LYS A 56 40.92 8.13 28.38
CA LYS A 56 40.92 8.11 26.90
C LYS A 56 39.50 8.22 26.36
N ALA A 57 38.54 7.53 26.98
CA ALA A 57 37.13 7.62 26.60
C ALA A 57 36.56 9.03 26.82
N THR A 58 36.95 9.69 27.92
CA THR A 58 36.58 11.09 28.20
C THR A 58 37.15 12.03 27.14
N GLN A 59 38.43 11.87 26.77
CA GLN A 59 39.06 12.65 25.70
C GLN A 59 38.37 12.46 24.34
N LEU A 60 37.90 11.25 24.03
CA LEU A 60 37.14 10.99 22.80
C LEU A 60 35.76 11.66 22.82
N LEU A 61 35.07 11.68 23.96
CA LEU A 61 33.82 12.43 24.11
C LEU A 61 34.04 13.92 23.90
N GLU A 62 35.04 14.51 24.58
CA GLU A 62 35.38 15.92 24.43
C GLU A 62 35.75 16.26 22.98
N GLY A 63 36.56 15.42 22.33
CA GLY A 63 36.93 15.59 20.93
C GLY A 63 35.75 15.52 19.97
N LEU A 64 34.80 14.61 20.20
CA LEU A 64 33.58 14.48 19.39
C LEU A 64 32.71 15.74 19.52
N VAL A 65 32.51 16.22 20.75
CA VAL A 65 31.73 17.43 21.05
C VAL A 65 32.38 18.67 20.43
N GLN A 66 33.70 18.78 20.53
CA GLN A 66 34.46 19.88 19.94
C GLN A 66 34.35 19.90 18.41
N GLU A 67 34.47 18.74 17.74
CA GLU A 67 34.33 18.68 16.28
C GLU A 67 32.89 18.97 15.82
N LEU A 68 31.87 18.59 16.60
CA LEU A 68 30.49 19.00 16.31
C LEU A 68 30.30 20.51 16.43
N GLN A 69 30.81 21.13 17.50
CA GLN A 69 30.74 22.57 17.71
C GLN A 69 31.47 23.33 16.60
N LYS A 70 32.69 22.92 16.29
CA LYS A 70 33.47 23.46 15.17
C LYS A 70 32.69 23.33 13.86
N LYS A 71 32.10 22.17 13.57
CA LYS A 71 31.34 21.97 12.33
C LYS A 71 30.06 22.79 12.28
N ALA A 72 29.44 23.07 13.43
CA ALA A 72 28.30 23.98 13.55
C ALA A 72 28.71 25.44 13.29
N GLU A 73 29.84 25.88 13.83
CA GLU A 73 30.36 27.25 13.65
C GLU A 73 30.73 27.55 12.19
N HIS A 74 31.20 26.55 11.45
CA HIS A 74 31.52 26.67 10.02
C HIS A 74 30.28 26.77 9.12
N GLN A 75 29.07 26.54 9.63
CA GLN A 75 27.84 26.73 8.84
C GLN A 75 27.48 28.22 8.75
N VAL A 76 27.38 28.74 7.53
CA VAL A 76 27.06 30.14 7.22
C VAL A 76 25.95 30.19 6.16
N GLY A 77 25.11 31.22 6.17
CA GLY A 77 24.01 31.43 5.22
C GLY A 77 22.65 30.90 5.71
N GLU A 78 21.58 31.21 4.97
CA GLU A 78 20.20 30.80 5.30
C GLU A 78 20.05 29.27 5.30
N ASP A 79 20.68 28.57 4.35
CA ASP A 79 20.65 27.10 4.26
C ASP A 79 21.43 26.40 5.39
N GLY A 80 22.47 27.05 5.94
CA GLY A 80 23.32 26.52 7.00
C GLY A 80 22.78 26.73 8.42
N PHE A 81 21.81 27.64 8.60
CA PHE A 81 21.29 28.02 9.92
C PHE A 81 20.66 26.85 10.67
N LEU A 82 19.80 26.08 10.02
CA LEU A 82 19.15 24.93 10.65
C LEU A 82 20.15 23.85 11.04
N LEU A 83 21.16 23.62 10.19
CA LEU A 83 22.21 22.64 10.44
C LEU A 83 23.09 23.07 11.63
N LYS A 84 23.43 24.35 11.74
CA LYS A 84 24.15 24.91 12.89
C LYS A 84 23.44 24.63 14.22
N ILE A 85 22.13 24.90 14.28
CA ILE A 85 21.33 24.65 15.49
C ILE A 85 21.31 23.16 15.82
N LYS A 86 21.07 22.30 14.83
CA LYS A 86 21.03 20.85 15.02
C LYS A 86 22.37 20.29 15.54
N LEU A 87 23.48 20.66 14.92
CA LEU A 87 24.81 20.20 15.33
C LEU A 87 25.16 20.67 16.76
N GLY A 88 24.83 21.91 17.12
CA GLY A 88 24.99 22.41 18.49
C GLY A 88 24.12 21.67 19.52
N HIS A 89 22.89 21.32 19.14
CA HIS A 89 22.01 20.51 19.97
C HIS A 89 22.59 19.10 20.18
N TYR A 90 23.07 18.44 19.13
CA TYR A 90 23.69 17.11 19.23
C TYR A 90 24.95 17.12 20.09
N ALA A 91 25.78 18.17 20.00
CA ALA A 91 26.96 18.33 20.86
C ALA A 91 26.56 18.34 22.35
N THR A 92 25.52 19.12 22.69
CA THR A 92 25.01 19.21 24.07
C THR A 92 24.34 17.90 24.51
N GLN A 93 23.57 17.26 23.62
CA GLN A 93 22.91 15.99 23.88
C GLN A 93 23.93 14.89 24.19
N LEU A 94 24.92 14.70 23.33
CA LEU A 94 25.93 13.66 23.51
C LEU A 94 26.77 13.88 24.76
N GLN A 95 27.14 15.14 25.08
CA GLN A 95 27.78 15.45 26.35
C GLN A 95 26.89 14.99 27.51
N ASN A 96 25.63 15.43 27.56
CA ASN A 96 24.73 15.07 28.67
C ASN A 96 24.48 13.55 28.80
N THR A 97 24.45 12.83 27.67
CA THR A 97 24.22 11.38 27.65
C THR A 97 25.43 10.60 28.16
N TYR A 98 26.66 11.02 27.81
CA TYR A 98 27.86 10.21 28.01
C TYR A 98 28.86 10.77 29.04
N ASP A 99 28.71 12.01 29.52
CA ASP A 99 29.63 12.65 30.47
C ASP A 99 29.83 11.84 31.77
N ARG A 100 28.77 11.19 32.25
CA ARG A 100 28.82 10.35 33.45
C ARG A 100 29.46 8.98 33.22
N CYS A 101 29.44 8.49 31.98
CA CYS A 101 30.00 7.19 31.61
C CYS A 101 30.54 7.19 30.16
N PRO A 102 31.72 7.81 29.92
CA PRO A 102 32.28 7.95 28.56
C PRO A 102 32.57 6.61 27.88
N MET A 103 32.76 5.53 28.65
CA MET A 103 32.94 4.18 28.14
C MET A 103 31.73 3.66 27.35
N GLU A 104 30.52 4.11 27.69
CA GLU A 104 29.31 3.74 26.94
C GLU A 104 29.29 4.38 25.54
N LEU A 105 29.91 5.54 25.34
CA LEU A 105 30.10 6.14 24.02
C LEU A 105 30.99 5.24 23.15
N VAL A 106 32.11 4.78 23.72
CA VAL A 106 33.06 3.89 23.02
C VAL A 106 32.36 2.58 22.64
N ARG A 107 31.60 1.96 23.56
CA ARG A 107 30.79 0.77 23.27
C ARG A 107 29.79 1.00 22.16
N CYS A 108 29.07 2.13 22.22
CA CYS A 108 28.08 2.49 21.23
C CYS A 108 28.69 2.65 19.83
N ILE A 109 29.75 3.44 19.69
CA ILE A 109 30.40 3.68 18.40
C ILE A 109 31.04 2.41 17.85
N ARG A 110 31.70 1.59 18.69
CA ARG A 110 32.24 0.28 18.26
C ARG A 110 31.13 -0.63 17.73
N HIS A 111 30.00 -0.70 18.43
CA HIS A 111 28.86 -1.50 18.00
C HIS A 111 28.32 -1.02 16.64
N ILE A 112 28.18 0.29 16.45
CA ILE A 112 27.73 0.87 15.19
C ILE A 112 28.71 0.54 14.07
N LEU A 113 30.00 0.88 14.20
CA LEU A 113 31.01 0.68 13.17
C LEU A 113 31.16 -0.81 12.80
N TYR A 114 31.09 -1.71 13.78
CA TYR A 114 31.14 -3.16 13.54
C TYR A 114 29.95 -3.65 12.70
N ASN A 115 28.72 -3.25 13.06
CA ASN A 115 27.53 -3.68 12.32
C ASN A 115 27.46 -3.04 10.94
N GLU A 116 27.86 -1.77 10.77
CA GLU A 116 27.99 -1.15 9.45
C GLU A 116 28.95 -1.93 8.57
N GLN A 117 30.14 -2.26 9.09
CA GLN A 117 31.13 -3.02 8.35
C GLN A 117 30.63 -4.42 7.99
N ARG A 118 29.90 -5.08 8.91
CA ARG A 118 29.26 -6.38 8.64
C ARG A 118 28.25 -6.27 7.50
N LEU A 119 27.33 -5.30 7.57
CA LEU A 119 26.30 -5.09 6.56
C LEU A 119 26.89 -4.76 5.18
N VAL A 120 27.93 -3.92 5.13
CA VAL A 120 28.64 -3.62 3.87
C VAL A 120 29.34 -4.86 3.31
N ARG A 121 29.96 -5.69 4.14
CA ARG A 121 30.57 -6.96 3.69
C ARG A 121 29.51 -7.95 3.20
N GLU A 122 28.39 -8.07 3.91
CA GLU A 122 27.26 -8.92 3.53
C GLU A 122 26.63 -8.46 2.21
N ALA A 123 26.49 -7.14 1.99
CA ALA A 123 25.99 -6.59 0.74
C ALA A 123 26.97 -6.80 -0.43
N ASN A 124 28.28 -6.67 -0.21
CA ASN A 124 29.30 -6.89 -1.23
C ASN A 124 29.48 -8.38 -1.59
N ASN A 125 29.32 -9.28 -0.61
CA ASN A 125 29.44 -10.73 -0.83
C ASN A 125 28.10 -11.41 -1.17
N GLY A 126 26.99 -10.70 -0.97
CA GLY A 126 25.64 -11.22 -1.09
C GLY A 126 25.09 -11.06 -2.50
N SER A 127 25.36 -12.03 -3.37
CA SER A 127 24.45 -12.35 -4.48
C SER A 127 23.14 -12.91 -3.91
N SER A 128 22.31 -12.03 -3.33
CA SER A 128 21.00 -12.40 -2.77
C SER A 128 19.89 -12.22 -3.82
N PRO A 129 18.90 -13.13 -3.91
CA PRO A 129 17.84 -13.10 -4.92
C PRO A 129 16.98 -11.82 -4.89
N ALA A 130 16.93 -11.11 -3.76
CA ALA A 130 16.14 -9.90 -3.60
C ALA A 130 16.71 -8.69 -4.37
N GLY A 131 18.04 -8.59 -4.53
CA GLY A 131 18.68 -7.54 -5.34
C GLY A 131 18.38 -7.71 -6.84
N SER A 132 18.31 -8.95 -7.31
CA SER A 132 17.98 -9.29 -8.71
C SER A 132 16.59 -8.79 -9.12
N LEU A 133 15.61 -8.80 -8.21
CA LEU A 133 14.25 -8.33 -8.52
C LEU A 133 14.18 -6.80 -8.64
N ALA A 134 14.89 -6.07 -7.77
CA ALA A 134 14.98 -4.61 -7.81
C ALA A 134 15.76 -4.13 -9.04
N ASP A 135 16.87 -4.80 -9.38
CA ASP A 135 17.65 -4.53 -10.60
C ASP A 135 16.83 -4.84 -11.86
N ALA A 136 16.07 -5.94 -11.89
CA ALA A 136 15.19 -6.28 -13.00
C ALA A 136 14.03 -5.27 -13.17
N MET A 137 13.45 -4.77 -12.06
CA MET A 137 12.45 -3.69 -12.11
C MET A 137 13.05 -2.38 -12.63
N SER A 138 14.26 -2.03 -12.19
CA SER A 138 14.98 -0.84 -12.66
C SER A 138 15.31 -0.92 -14.15
N GLN A 139 15.77 -2.08 -14.63
CA GLN A 139 16.01 -2.33 -16.05
C GLN A 139 14.72 -2.24 -16.88
N LYS A 140 13.61 -2.82 -16.41
CA LYS A 140 12.31 -2.66 -17.09
C LYS A 140 11.86 -1.20 -17.13
N HIS A 141 12.06 -0.44 -16.06
CA HIS A 141 11.73 0.98 -16.04
C HIS A 141 12.56 1.77 -17.06
N LEU A 142 13.86 1.49 -17.16
CA LEU A 142 14.73 2.09 -18.17
C LEU A 142 14.27 1.76 -19.60
N GLN A 143 13.93 0.49 -19.86
CA GLN A 143 13.44 0.05 -21.16
C GLN A 143 12.12 0.76 -21.53
N ILE A 144 11.18 0.88 -20.58
CA ILE A 144 9.92 1.60 -20.78
C ILE A 144 10.19 3.08 -21.13
N ASN A 145 11.12 3.73 -20.43
CA ASN A 145 11.47 5.13 -20.70
C ASN A 145 12.12 5.31 -22.08
N GLN A 146 12.97 4.37 -22.50
CA GLN A 146 13.55 4.36 -23.85
C GLN A 146 12.46 4.23 -24.92
N THR A 147 11.53 3.29 -24.76
CA THR A 147 10.40 3.13 -25.68
C THR A 147 9.51 4.37 -25.73
N PHE A 148 9.28 5.04 -24.59
CA PHE A 148 8.55 6.32 -24.57
C PHE A 148 9.26 7.42 -25.38
N GLU A 149 10.59 7.50 -25.27
CA GLU A 149 11.37 8.49 -26.00
C GLU A 149 11.39 8.21 -27.52
N GLU A 150 11.52 6.94 -27.90
CA GLU A 150 11.41 6.52 -29.31
C GLU A 150 10.04 6.86 -29.89
N LEU A 151 8.96 6.54 -29.17
CA LEU A 151 7.59 6.88 -29.58
C LEU A 151 7.39 8.40 -29.69
N ARG A 152 8.00 9.19 -28.78
CA ARG A 152 7.95 10.65 -28.81
C ARG A 152 8.60 11.20 -30.09
N LEU A 153 9.79 10.71 -30.42
CA LEU A 153 10.52 11.11 -31.63
C LEU A 153 9.77 10.74 -32.91
N ILE A 154 9.29 9.49 -33.02
CA ILE A 154 8.50 9.03 -34.17
C ILE A 154 7.23 9.87 -34.34
N THR A 155 6.54 10.18 -33.24
CA THR A 155 5.33 11.02 -33.26
C THR A 155 5.65 12.44 -33.74
N GLN A 156 6.75 13.03 -33.25
CA GLN A 156 7.17 14.38 -33.64
C GLN A 156 7.61 14.46 -35.11
N ASP A 157 8.34 13.46 -35.60
CA ASP A 157 8.73 13.39 -37.00
C ASP A 157 7.51 13.24 -37.92
N THR A 158 6.56 12.39 -37.53
CA THR A 158 5.29 12.22 -38.27
C THR A 158 4.48 13.53 -38.29
N GLU A 159 4.42 14.27 -37.17
CA GLU A 159 3.76 15.58 -37.11
C GLU A 159 4.45 16.60 -38.03
N ASN A 160 5.79 16.61 -38.07
CA ASN A 160 6.56 17.48 -38.95
C ASN A 160 6.33 17.15 -40.43
N GLU A 161 6.28 15.87 -40.78
CA GLU A 161 5.93 15.41 -42.13
C GLU A 161 4.50 15.81 -42.52
N LEU A 162 3.54 15.66 -41.60
CA LEU A 162 2.16 16.08 -41.82
C LEU A 162 2.05 17.60 -42.07
N LYS A 163 2.77 18.42 -41.29
CA LYS A 163 2.82 19.88 -41.51
C LYS A 163 3.41 20.24 -42.87
N LYS A 164 4.49 19.56 -43.29
CA LYS A 164 5.07 19.76 -44.64
C LYS A 164 4.07 19.36 -45.72
N LEU A 165 3.40 18.22 -45.56
CA LEU A 165 2.39 17.75 -46.51
C LEU A 165 1.22 18.74 -46.62
N GLN A 166 0.77 19.31 -45.51
CA GLN A 166 -0.26 20.34 -45.49
C GLN A 166 0.19 21.61 -46.23
N GLN A 167 1.41 22.09 -45.98
CA GLN A 167 1.98 23.24 -46.72
C GLN A 167 2.08 22.96 -48.21
N THR A 168 2.50 21.75 -48.59
CA THR A 168 2.57 21.33 -49.99
C THR A 168 1.18 21.27 -50.62
N GLN A 169 0.17 20.78 -49.89
CA GLN A 169 -1.22 20.80 -50.35
C GLN A 169 -1.75 22.23 -50.53
N GLU A 170 -1.49 23.13 -49.59
CA GLU A 170 -1.86 24.55 -49.70
C GLU A 170 -1.18 25.21 -50.90
N TYR A 171 0.12 24.96 -51.09
CA TYR A 171 0.86 25.46 -52.25
C TYR A 171 0.32 24.89 -53.56
N PHE A 172 -0.01 23.60 -53.59
CA PHE A 172 -0.66 22.96 -54.74
C PHE A 172 -1.99 23.64 -55.08
N ILE A 173 -2.83 23.94 -54.09
CA ILE A 173 -4.10 24.65 -54.29
C ILE A 173 -3.85 26.05 -54.89
N ILE A 174 -2.85 26.79 -54.40
CA ILE A 174 -2.49 28.11 -54.94
C ILE A 174 -2.04 28.01 -56.40
N GLN A 175 -1.17 27.05 -56.72
CA GLN A 175 -0.70 26.83 -58.09
C GLN A 175 -1.84 26.39 -59.01
N TYR A 176 -2.77 25.58 -58.52
CA TYR A 176 -3.95 25.19 -59.26
C TYR A 176 -4.87 26.38 -59.56
N GLN A 177 -5.06 27.28 -58.58
CA GLN A 177 -5.80 28.54 -58.78
C GLN A 177 -5.11 29.46 -59.80
N GLU A 178 -3.78 29.56 -59.78
CA GLU A 178 -3.05 30.34 -60.80
C GLU A 178 -3.20 29.72 -62.20
N SER A 179 -3.27 28.39 -62.31
CA SER A 179 -3.56 27.72 -63.58
C SER A 179 -4.93 28.14 -64.14
N LEU A 180 -5.97 28.14 -63.29
CA LEU A 180 -7.30 28.65 -63.66
C LEU A 180 -7.26 30.14 -64.05
N ARG A 181 -6.43 30.94 -63.37
CA ARG A 181 -6.26 32.36 -63.67
C ARG A 181 -5.59 32.59 -65.03
N ILE A 182 -4.56 31.81 -65.36
CA ILE A 182 -3.90 31.83 -66.68
C ILE A 182 -4.90 31.41 -67.75
N GLN A 183 -5.71 30.38 -67.50
CA GLN A 183 -6.77 29.94 -68.40
C GLN A 183 -7.80 31.05 -68.69
N ALA A 184 -8.17 31.83 -67.68
CA ALA A 184 -9.04 32.99 -67.86
C ALA A 184 -8.38 34.14 -68.65
N GLN A 185 -7.06 34.32 -68.54
CA GLN A 185 -6.32 35.33 -69.31
C GLN A 185 -6.29 35.01 -70.82
N PHE A 186 -6.32 33.74 -71.21
CA PHE A 186 -6.45 33.36 -72.62
C PHE A 186 -7.75 33.89 -73.25
N ALA A 187 -8.85 33.94 -72.50
CA ALA A 187 -10.12 34.51 -72.97
C ALA A 187 -10.04 36.03 -73.23
N GLN A 188 -9.13 36.73 -72.55
CA GLN A 188 -8.94 38.18 -72.68
C GLN A 188 -8.01 38.56 -73.85
N LEU A 189 -7.25 37.61 -74.40
CA LEU A 189 -6.34 37.84 -75.54
C LEU A 189 -7.07 38.25 -76.83
N ALA A 190 -8.38 38.02 -76.92
CA ALA A 190 -9.20 38.39 -78.07
C ALA A 190 -9.29 39.92 -78.30
N GLN A 191 -8.98 40.75 -77.30
CA GLN A 191 -9.09 42.21 -77.37
C GLN A 191 -7.78 42.95 -77.74
N LEU A 192 -6.69 42.22 -77.99
CA LEU A 192 -5.35 42.79 -78.22
C LEU A 192 -4.97 42.83 -79.71
N ASN A 193 -3.98 43.68 -80.03
CA ASN A 193 -3.43 43.84 -81.38
C ASN A 193 -2.73 42.54 -81.85
N PRO A 194 -2.72 42.20 -83.15
CA PRO A 194 -2.25 40.90 -83.64
C PRO A 194 -0.79 40.53 -83.28
N GLN A 195 0.13 41.49 -83.33
CA GLN A 195 1.55 41.26 -82.96
C GLN A 195 1.74 41.06 -81.44
N GLU A 196 1.06 41.87 -80.63
CA GLU A 196 1.12 41.76 -79.15
C GLU A 196 0.42 40.50 -78.64
N ARG A 197 -0.70 40.12 -79.29
CA ARG A 197 -1.43 38.89 -79.01
C ARG A 197 -0.55 37.66 -79.20
N MET A 198 0.14 37.53 -80.34
CA MET A 198 0.96 36.35 -80.63
C MET A 198 2.11 36.15 -79.63
N SER A 199 2.77 37.25 -79.22
CA SER A 199 3.83 37.20 -78.21
C SER A 199 3.30 36.83 -76.82
N ARG A 200 2.17 37.42 -76.41
CA ARG A 200 1.56 37.23 -75.10
C ARG A 200 0.88 35.87 -74.94
N GLU A 201 0.29 35.36 -76.02
CA GLU A 201 -0.26 34.00 -76.14
C GLU A 201 0.85 32.96 -75.96
N THR A 202 1.97 33.11 -76.69
CA THR A 202 3.12 32.20 -76.58
C THR A 202 3.70 32.17 -75.15
N ALA A 203 3.81 33.33 -74.51
CA ALA A 203 4.30 33.44 -73.13
C ALA A 203 3.35 32.80 -72.10
N LEU A 204 2.04 32.97 -72.27
CA LEU A 204 1.03 32.33 -71.40
C LEU A 204 1.00 30.82 -71.60
N GLN A 205 1.16 30.34 -72.84
CA GLN A 205 1.16 28.91 -73.17
C GLN A 205 2.38 28.19 -72.59
N GLN A 206 3.55 28.82 -72.61
CA GLN A 206 4.73 28.31 -71.89
C GLN A 206 4.50 28.23 -70.38
N LYS A 207 3.91 29.27 -69.78
CA LYS A 207 3.60 29.27 -68.34
C LYS A 207 2.57 28.19 -67.97
N GLN A 208 1.55 27.99 -68.80
CA GLN A 208 0.54 26.96 -68.58
C GLN A 208 1.15 25.55 -68.59
N VAL A 209 1.91 25.20 -69.63
CA VAL A 209 2.54 23.87 -69.75
C VAL A 209 3.51 23.60 -68.60
N SER A 210 4.30 24.61 -68.21
CA SER A 210 5.19 24.55 -67.04
C SER A 210 4.43 24.25 -65.75
N LEU A 211 3.30 24.93 -65.53
CA LEU A 211 2.51 24.83 -64.32
C LEU A 211 1.72 23.51 -64.26
N GLU A 212 1.15 23.07 -65.39
CA GLU A 212 0.46 21.78 -65.50
C GLU A 212 1.41 20.61 -65.24
N ALA A 213 2.63 20.65 -65.79
CA ALA A 213 3.63 19.62 -65.52
C ALA A 213 4.03 19.55 -64.03
N TRP A 214 4.13 20.71 -63.36
CA TRP A 214 4.39 20.77 -61.93
C TRP A 214 3.22 20.21 -61.11
N LEU A 215 1.98 20.64 -61.39
CA LEU A 215 0.77 20.15 -60.72
C LEU A 215 0.64 18.63 -60.85
N GLN A 216 0.89 18.08 -62.05
CA GLN A 216 0.75 16.66 -62.29
C GLN A 216 1.78 15.82 -61.50
N ARG A 217 3.00 16.34 -61.36
CA ARG A 217 4.04 15.72 -60.52
C ARG A 217 3.67 15.78 -59.05
N GLU A 218 3.26 16.95 -58.55
CA GLU A 218 2.95 17.14 -57.14
C GLU A 218 1.71 16.35 -56.71
N ALA A 219 0.70 16.22 -57.59
CA ALA A 219 -0.47 15.39 -57.34
C ALA A 219 -0.12 13.90 -57.14
N GLN A 220 0.86 13.36 -57.88
CA GLN A 220 1.34 11.98 -57.69
C GLN A 220 2.04 11.82 -56.33
N THR A 221 2.84 12.80 -55.92
CA THR A 221 3.48 12.81 -54.61
C THR A 221 2.43 12.83 -53.49
N LEU A 222 1.43 13.71 -53.57
CA LEU A 222 0.34 13.78 -52.57
C LEU A 222 -0.50 12.48 -52.50
N GLN A 223 -0.69 11.77 -53.62
CA GLN A 223 -1.39 10.47 -53.63
C GLN A 223 -0.64 9.37 -52.87
N GLN A 224 0.69 9.35 -52.92
CA GLN A 224 1.50 8.35 -52.22
C GLN A 224 1.36 8.45 -50.69
N TYR A 225 1.13 9.66 -50.17
CA TYR A 225 0.91 9.90 -48.73
C TYR A 225 -0.54 9.67 -48.27
N ARG A 226 -1.49 9.45 -49.20
CA ARG A 226 -2.94 9.37 -48.90
C ARG A 226 -3.42 8.00 -48.42
N VAL A 227 -2.55 7.12 -47.92
CA VAL A 227 -2.94 5.81 -47.39
C VAL A 227 -2.95 5.82 -45.86
N PRO A 228 -4.03 6.27 -45.20
CA PRO A 228 -4.25 5.88 -43.82
C PRO A 228 -4.57 4.38 -43.83
N SER A 229 -3.68 3.55 -43.29
CA SER A 229 -4.01 2.12 -43.16
C SER A 229 -5.18 1.99 -42.18
N PRO A 230 -6.26 1.24 -42.51
CA PRO A 230 -7.36 1.00 -41.57
C PRO A 230 -6.87 0.41 -40.24
N LEU A 231 -5.77 -0.34 -40.28
CA LEU A 231 -5.09 -0.91 -39.12
C LEU A 231 -4.57 0.16 -38.15
N SER A 232 -4.05 1.29 -38.65
CA SER A 232 -3.55 2.38 -37.81
C SER A 232 -4.67 3.08 -37.04
N GLN A 233 -5.80 3.38 -37.67
CA GLN A 233 -6.98 3.96 -37.00
C GLN A 233 -7.58 3.00 -35.97
N HIS A 234 -7.67 1.70 -36.27
CA HIS A 234 -8.15 0.72 -35.30
C HIS A 234 -7.23 0.59 -34.08
N LEU A 235 -5.90 0.62 -34.26
CA LEU A 235 -4.94 0.59 -33.16
C LEU A 235 -5.02 1.85 -32.30
N VAL A 236 -5.11 3.03 -32.92
CA VAL A 236 -5.28 4.30 -32.21
C VAL A 236 -6.59 4.30 -31.40
N ASN A 237 -7.71 3.89 -32.00
CA ASN A 237 -9.00 3.82 -31.30
C ASN A 237 -8.96 2.83 -30.13
N ARG A 238 -8.26 1.70 -30.26
CA ARG A 238 -8.05 0.76 -29.15
C ARG A 238 -7.19 1.35 -28.05
N LEU A 239 -6.11 2.06 -28.37
CA LEU A 239 -5.25 2.70 -27.37
C LEU A 239 -6.00 3.82 -26.63
N VAL A 240 -6.71 4.67 -27.38
CA VAL A 240 -7.51 5.79 -26.85
C VAL A 240 -8.64 5.30 -25.94
N THR A 241 -9.18 4.09 -26.15
CA THR A 241 -10.22 3.51 -25.27
C THR A 241 -9.65 2.68 -24.12
N CYS A 242 -8.59 1.89 -24.33
CA CYS A 242 -8.02 1.03 -23.31
C CYS A 242 -7.24 1.80 -22.23
N VAL A 243 -6.50 2.85 -22.60
CA VAL A 243 -5.65 3.60 -21.67
C VAL A 243 -6.47 4.34 -20.61
N PRO A 244 -7.51 5.13 -20.94
CA PRO A 244 -8.32 5.80 -19.93
C PRO A 244 -9.06 4.83 -19.00
N CYS A 245 -9.54 3.70 -19.53
CA CYS A 245 -10.25 2.69 -18.74
C CYS A 245 -9.34 1.93 -17.77
N SER A 246 -8.09 1.66 -18.15
CA SER A 246 -7.11 0.94 -17.30
C SER A 246 -6.41 1.83 -16.28
N THR A 247 -6.52 3.15 -16.42
CA THR A 247 -5.86 4.15 -15.56
C THR A 247 -6.76 4.75 -14.50
N PHE A 248 -8.03 4.33 -14.46
CA PHE A 248 -8.95 4.61 -13.36
C PHE A 248 -8.79 3.54 -12.27
N ILE A 249 -8.07 3.88 -11.21
CA ILE A 249 -7.62 2.94 -10.19
C ILE A 249 -8.08 3.35 -8.79
N ILE A 250 -8.02 2.41 -7.86
CA ILE A 250 -8.24 2.66 -6.43
C ILE A 250 -6.86 2.83 -5.79
N GLU A 251 -6.57 4.06 -5.36
CA GLU A 251 -5.32 4.44 -4.69
C GLU A 251 -5.35 4.05 -3.20
N LYS A 252 -6.50 4.23 -2.54
CA LYS A 252 -6.74 3.77 -1.17
C LYS A 252 -7.96 2.87 -1.16
N GLN A 253 -7.73 1.58 -0.92
CA GLN A 253 -8.79 0.57 -0.84
C GLN A 253 -9.74 0.86 0.34
N PRO A 254 -11.05 0.56 0.20
CA PRO A 254 -11.94 0.50 1.36
C PRO A 254 -11.49 -0.62 2.31
N PRO A 255 -11.88 -0.56 3.60
CA PRO A 255 -11.70 -1.69 4.50
C PRO A 255 -12.30 -2.96 3.90
N GLN A 256 -11.54 -4.05 3.88
CA GLN A 256 -12.02 -5.34 3.34
C GLN A 256 -12.94 -6.09 4.31
N VAL A 257 -13.03 -5.64 5.56
CA VAL A 257 -14.09 -6.01 6.48
C VAL A 257 -14.90 -4.76 6.77
N LEU A 258 -16.12 -4.69 6.24
CA LEU A 258 -17.01 -3.54 6.39
C LEU A 258 -18.09 -3.85 7.41
N LYS A 259 -18.09 -3.10 8.52
CA LYS A 259 -19.21 -3.12 9.47
C LYS A 259 -20.32 -2.17 9.00
N THR A 260 -21.56 -2.65 9.00
CA THR A 260 -22.72 -1.79 8.71
C THR A 260 -22.80 -0.61 9.67
N GLN A 261 -23.35 0.51 9.20
CA GLN A 261 -23.50 1.76 9.95
C GLN A 261 -22.18 2.36 10.47
N THR A 262 -21.04 1.87 9.99
CA THR A 262 -19.71 2.40 10.32
C THR A 262 -19.19 3.21 9.15
N LYS A 263 -18.59 4.37 9.45
CA LYS A 263 -17.98 5.22 8.43
C LYS A 263 -16.71 4.56 7.91
N PHE A 264 -16.51 4.64 6.60
CA PHE A 264 -15.30 4.18 5.94
C PHE A 264 -14.89 5.14 4.81
N ALA A 265 -13.65 4.98 4.36
CA ALA A 265 -13.05 5.82 3.35
C ALA A 265 -12.42 5.00 2.23
N ALA A 266 -12.36 5.60 1.04
CA ALA A 266 -11.64 5.08 -0.12
C ALA A 266 -11.16 6.25 -0.99
N THR A 267 -10.18 6.02 -1.85
CA THR A 267 -9.69 7.05 -2.78
C THR A 267 -9.48 6.42 -4.14
N VAL A 268 -10.09 7.03 -5.15
CA VAL A 268 -9.91 6.65 -6.55
C VAL A 268 -9.14 7.74 -7.27
N ARG A 269 -8.38 7.35 -8.29
CA ARG A 269 -7.50 8.23 -9.03
C ARG A 269 -7.56 7.91 -10.52
N LEU A 270 -7.56 8.94 -11.34
CA LEU A 270 -7.40 8.83 -12.79
C LEU A 270 -5.98 9.27 -13.16
N LEU A 271 -5.10 8.32 -13.49
CA LEU A 271 -3.68 8.61 -13.72
C LEU A 271 -3.45 9.56 -14.90
N VAL A 272 -4.30 9.49 -15.93
CA VAL A 272 -4.22 10.31 -17.15
C VAL A 272 -4.98 11.64 -17.05
N GLY A 273 -5.73 11.87 -15.99
CA GLY A 273 -6.69 12.98 -15.90
C GLY A 273 -6.05 14.37 -15.99
N GLY A 274 -4.82 14.52 -15.47
CA GLY A 274 -4.07 15.77 -15.58
C GLY A 274 -3.64 16.08 -17.02
N LYS A 275 -3.18 15.08 -17.77
CA LYS A 275 -2.66 15.26 -19.15
C LYS A 275 -3.77 15.37 -20.19
N LEU A 276 -4.92 14.74 -19.95
CA LEU A 276 -6.09 14.82 -20.82
C LEU A 276 -7.01 16.02 -20.52
N ASN A 277 -6.60 16.93 -19.63
CA ASN A 277 -7.38 18.10 -19.22
C ASN A 277 -8.77 17.78 -18.66
N VAL A 278 -8.98 16.56 -18.15
CA VAL A 278 -10.26 16.13 -17.54
C VAL A 278 -10.60 16.98 -16.31
N HIS A 279 -9.59 17.52 -15.64
CA HIS A 279 -9.75 18.43 -14.52
C HIS A 279 -10.47 19.75 -14.85
N MET A 280 -10.58 20.14 -16.13
CA MET A 280 -11.32 21.33 -16.54
C MET A 280 -12.84 21.20 -16.33
N ASN A 281 -13.36 19.97 -16.39
CA ASN A 281 -14.72 19.64 -16.00
C ASN A 281 -14.69 18.35 -15.16
N PRO A 282 -14.36 18.46 -13.86
CA PRO A 282 -14.04 17.29 -13.04
C PRO A 282 -15.26 16.37 -12.93
N PRO A 283 -15.14 15.09 -13.31
CA PRO A 283 -16.27 14.20 -13.30
C PRO A 283 -16.67 13.80 -11.88
N GLN A 284 -17.95 13.43 -11.72
CA GLN A 284 -18.42 12.80 -10.50
C GLN A 284 -18.11 11.30 -10.56
N VAL A 285 -17.61 10.77 -9.46
CA VAL A 285 -17.47 9.33 -9.22
C VAL A 285 -18.59 8.90 -8.28
N LYS A 286 -19.27 7.82 -8.63
CA LYS A 286 -20.24 7.14 -7.79
C LYS A 286 -19.67 5.81 -7.31
N ALA A 287 -19.96 5.46 -6.06
CA ALA A 287 -19.55 4.23 -5.41
C ALA A 287 -20.80 3.38 -5.14
N THR A 288 -20.75 2.10 -5.51
CA THR A 288 -21.88 1.17 -5.34
C THR A 288 -21.38 -0.18 -4.89
N ILE A 289 -22.09 -0.83 -3.97
CA ILE A 289 -21.73 -2.19 -3.53
C ILE A 289 -22.48 -3.23 -4.36
N ILE A 290 -21.73 -4.19 -4.88
CA ILE A 290 -22.24 -5.28 -5.71
C ILE A 290 -21.74 -6.62 -5.19
N SER A 291 -22.49 -7.68 -5.45
CA SER A 291 -22.13 -9.05 -5.07
C SER A 291 -21.15 -9.67 -6.06
N GLU A 292 -20.58 -10.80 -5.68
CA GLU A 292 -19.75 -11.63 -6.56
C GLU A 292 -20.43 -11.96 -7.89
N GLN A 293 -21.70 -12.38 -7.86
CA GLN A 293 -22.44 -12.72 -9.07
C GLN A 293 -22.63 -11.50 -9.99
N GLN A 294 -22.91 -10.34 -9.41
CA GLN A 294 -23.08 -9.08 -10.16
C GLN A 294 -21.76 -8.63 -10.80
N ALA A 295 -20.63 -8.77 -10.09
CA ALA A 295 -19.31 -8.48 -10.66
C ALA A 295 -18.96 -9.41 -11.82
N LYS A 296 -19.32 -10.70 -11.73
CA LYS A 296 -19.15 -11.67 -12.82
C LYS A 296 -19.97 -11.28 -14.06
N SER A 297 -21.21 -10.85 -13.89
CA SER A 297 -22.07 -10.37 -14.99
C SER A 297 -21.56 -9.05 -15.60
N LEU A 298 -20.99 -8.15 -14.79
CA LEU A 298 -20.39 -6.90 -15.28
C LEU A 298 -19.23 -7.15 -16.24
N LEU A 299 -18.38 -8.15 -15.98
CA LEU A 299 -17.29 -8.50 -16.90
C LEU A 299 -17.78 -9.09 -18.23
N LYS A 300 -18.98 -9.66 -18.26
CA LYS A 300 -19.61 -10.22 -19.47
C LYS A 300 -20.39 -9.17 -20.27
N ASN A 301 -20.39 -7.90 -19.86
CA ASN A 301 -21.20 -6.82 -20.45
C ASN A 301 -22.71 -7.13 -20.50
N GLU A 302 -23.21 -7.95 -19.57
CA GLU A 302 -24.65 -8.11 -19.40
C GLU A 302 -25.24 -6.85 -18.76
N ASN A 303 -26.36 -6.36 -19.31
CA ASN A 303 -27.03 -5.13 -18.83
C ASN A 303 -27.51 -5.29 -17.38
N THR A 304 -26.68 -4.87 -16.43
CA THR A 304 -26.92 -4.90 -14.98
C THR A 304 -27.35 -3.54 -14.44
N ARG A 305 -28.02 -2.72 -15.27
CA ARG A 305 -28.45 -1.37 -14.86
C ARG A 305 -29.39 -1.46 -13.65
N ASN A 306 -28.94 -0.87 -12.55
CA ASN A 306 -29.68 -0.55 -11.31
C ASN A 306 -29.91 -1.65 -10.27
N ASP A 307 -29.34 -2.85 -10.42
CA ASP A 307 -29.44 -3.85 -9.35
C ASP A 307 -28.17 -3.86 -8.49
N TYR A 308 -28.21 -3.13 -7.37
CA TYR A 308 -27.12 -3.06 -6.41
C TYR A 308 -27.41 -3.95 -5.20
N SER A 309 -26.35 -4.52 -4.62
CA SER A 309 -26.48 -5.38 -3.45
C SER A 309 -26.68 -4.59 -2.16
N GLY A 310 -26.53 -3.27 -2.13
CA GLY A 310 -26.71 -2.50 -0.89
C GLY A 310 -26.77 -0.99 -1.08
N GLU A 311 -27.11 -0.29 0.01
CA GLU A 311 -27.26 1.17 0.04
C GLU A 311 -26.07 1.79 0.80
N ILE A 312 -25.21 2.49 0.07
CA ILE A 312 -24.11 3.29 0.62
C ILE A 312 -24.55 4.75 0.70
N LEU A 313 -24.40 5.37 1.86
CA LEU A 313 -24.57 6.81 2.06
C LEU A 313 -23.28 7.56 1.71
N ASN A 314 -23.41 8.81 1.25
CA ASN A 314 -22.29 9.67 0.81
C ASN A 314 -21.43 9.02 -0.27
N ASN A 315 -22.09 8.37 -1.23
CA ASN A 315 -21.46 7.51 -2.22
C ASN A 315 -21.11 8.23 -3.54
N CYS A 316 -21.30 9.54 -3.64
CA CYS A 316 -20.86 10.35 -4.77
C CYS A 316 -19.78 11.34 -4.33
N CYS A 317 -18.74 11.50 -5.13
CA CYS A 317 -17.64 12.43 -4.90
C CYS A 317 -17.15 12.99 -6.23
N VAL A 318 -16.98 14.31 -6.31
CA VAL A 318 -16.39 14.95 -7.50
C VAL A 318 -14.87 14.81 -7.44
N MET A 319 -14.22 14.53 -8.57
CA MET A 319 -12.76 14.45 -8.61
C MET A 319 -12.12 15.82 -8.36
N GLU A 320 -11.02 15.84 -7.62
CA GLU A 320 -10.26 17.03 -7.26
C GLU A 320 -8.87 16.97 -7.90
N TYR A 321 -8.43 18.08 -8.51
CA TYR A 321 -7.13 18.19 -9.16
C TYR A 321 -6.13 18.92 -8.27
N HIS A 322 -5.01 18.26 -7.98
CA HIS A 322 -3.90 18.84 -7.24
C HIS A 322 -2.82 19.32 -8.21
N GLN A 323 -2.67 20.63 -8.34
CA GLN A 323 -1.76 21.25 -9.33
C GLN A 323 -0.28 20.92 -9.08
N ALA A 324 0.17 20.87 -7.82
CA ALA A 324 1.58 20.60 -7.49
C ALA A 324 2.04 19.19 -7.90
N THR A 325 1.13 18.21 -7.83
CA THR A 325 1.43 16.80 -8.11
C THR A 325 0.87 16.35 -9.46
N GLY A 326 0.03 17.16 -10.11
CA GLY A 326 -0.67 16.82 -11.33
C GLY A 326 -1.71 15.70 -11.19
N THR A 327 -2.20 15.43 -9.97
CA THR A 327 -3.04 14.27 -9.66
C THR A 327 -4.51 14.62 -9.64
N LEU A 328 -5.34 13.81 -10.31
CA LEU A 328 -6.81 13.91 -10.29
C LEU A 328 -7.39 12.73 -9.51
N SER A 329 -7.95 12.99 -8.33
CA SER A 329 -8.44 11.95 -7.40
C SER A 329 -9.78 12.32 -6.77
N ALA A 330 -10.64 11.34 -6.47
CA ALA A 330 -11.84 11.54 -5.67
C ALA A 330 -11.68 10.89 -4.29
N HIS A 331 -11.86 11.71 -3.25
CA HIS A 331 -11.62 11.34 -1.85
C HIS A 331 -12.95 11.06 -1.11
N PHE A 332 -13.32 9.80 -1.04
CA PHE A 332 -14.46 9.37 -0.24
C PHE A 332 -14.06 9.25 1.23
N ARG A 333 -14.42 10.23 2.08
CA ARG A 333 -13.98 10.26 3.49
C ARG A 333 -14.97 9.66 4.47
N ASN A 334 -16.27 9.73 4.16
CA ASN A 334 -17.36 9.47 5.11
C ASN A 334 -18.47 8.58 4.50
N MET A 335 -18.10 7.60 3.68
CA MET A 335 -19.08 6.62 3.17
C MET A 335 -19.60 5.76 4.33
N SER A 336 -20.84 5.30 4.25
CA SER A 336 -21.41 4.41 5.27
C SER A 336 -22.39 3.43 4.65
N LEU A 337 -22.22 2.14 4.89
CA LEU A 337 -23.11 1.11 4.40
C LEU A 337 -24.33 0.97 5.32
N LYS A 338 -25.51 1.33 4.84
CA LYS A 338 -26.75 1.33 5.62
C LYS A 338 -27.46 -0.02 5.59
N ARG A 339 -27.57 -0.63 4.40
CA ARG A 339 -28.27 -1.91 4.18
C ARG A 339 -27.52 -2.75 3.14
N ILE A 340 -27.60 -4.07 3.31
CA ILE A 340 -27.04 -5.06 2.39
C ILE A 340 -28.10 -6.15 2.12
N LYS A 341 -28.32 -6.45 0.84
CA LYS A 341 -29.08 -7.58 0.33
C LYS A 341 -28.11 -8.74 0.20
N ARG A 342 -28.53 -9.91 0.66
CA ARG A 342 -27.73 -11.14 0.63
C ARG A 342 -28.45 -12.20 -0.18
N SER A 343 -27.71 -13.08 -0.84
CA SER A 343 -28.32 -14.21 -1.53
C SER A 343 -28.88 -15.23 -0.54
N ASP A 344 -29.93 -15.95 -0.96
CA ASP A 344 -30.46 -17.08 -0.20
C ASP A 344 -29.39 -18.16 -0.05
N ARG A 345 -29.01 -18.45 1.20
CA ARG A 345 -27.94 -19.41 1.50
C ARG A 345 -28.38 -20.82 1.19
N ARG A 346 -27.48 -21.62 0.62
CA ARG A 346 -27.66 -23.07 0.46
C ARG A 346 -26.59 -23.80 1.27
N GLY A 347 -27.00 -24.65 2.22
CA GLY A 347 -26.07 -25.51 2.97
C GLY A 347 -25.34 -24.82 4.12
N ALA A 348 -24.02 -25.08 4.24
CA ALA A 348 -23.18 -24.74 5.39
C ALA A 348 -22.40 -23.41 5.26
N GLU A 349 -22.73 -22.57 4.29
CA GLU A 349 -22.04 -21.30 4.03
C GLU A 349 -22.34 -20.24 5.10
N SER A 350 -21.29 -19.59 5.60
CA SER A 350 -21.40 -18.53 6.61
C SER A 350 -21.68 -17.17 5.96
N VAL A 351 -22.34 -16.27 6.71
CA VAL A 351 -22.44 -14.83 6.37
C VAL A 351 -21.07 -14.23 6.02
N THR A 352 -20.06 -14.65 6.78
CA THR A 352 -18.71 -14.08 6.74
C THR A 352 -17.89 -14.58 5.55
N GLU A 353 -18.43 -15.52 4.78
CA GLU A 353 -17.83 -16.01 3.54
C GLU A 353 -18.39 -15.28 2.30
N GLU A 354 -19.50 -14.53 2.44
CA GLU A 354 -20.13 -13.81 1.33
C GLU A 354 -19.31 -12.56 0.96
N LYS A 355 -18.79 -12.55 -0.27
CA LYS A 355 -17.92 -11.49 -0.78
C LYS A 355 -18.69 -10.48 -1.62
N PHE A 356 -18.37 -9.21 -1.38
CA PHE A 356 -18.86 -8.06 -2.13
C PHE A 356 -17.66 -7.27 -2.69
N THR A 357 -17.93 -6.31 -3.57
CA THR A 357 -16.95 -5.30 -3.98
C THR A 357 -17.63 -3.95 -4.12
N ILE A 358 -16.86 -2.89 -3.91
CA ILE A 358 -17.29 -1.54 -4.22
C ILE A 358 -16.88 -1.23 -5.65
N LEU A 359 -17.87 -1.12 -6.52
CA LEU A 359 -17.74 -0.60 -7.87
C LEU A 359 -17.71 0.93 -7.81
N PHE A 360 -16.63 1.51 -8.30
CA PHE A 360 -16.55 2.93 -8.60
C PHE A 360 -16.82 3.13 -10.07
N ASP A 361 -17.82 3.93 -10.40
CA ASP A 361 -18.21 4.28 -11.76
C ASP A 361 -18.13 5.79 -11.97
N SER A 362 -17.60 6.19 -13.13
CA SER A 362 -17.51 7.59 -13.53
C SER A 362 -17.58 7.72 -15.04
N GLN A 363 -17.97 8.91 -15.51
CA GLN A 363 -18.03 9.26 -16.91
C GLN A 363 -17.41 10.63 -17.12
N PHE A 364 -16.55 10.75 -18.12
CA PHE A 364 -15.93 12.03 -18.50
C PHE A 364 -15.75 12.12 -20.01
N SER A 365 -15.61 13.35 -20.50
CA SER A 365 -15.33 13.64 -21.89
C SER A 365 -13.93 14.22 -22.08
N VAL A 366 -13.35 13.99 -23.25
CA VAL A 366 -12.04 14.53 -23.67
C VAL A 366 -12.20 15.15 -25.06
N GLY A 367 -11.45 16.22 -25.35
CA GLY A 367 -11.44 16.85 -26.67
C GLY A 367 -12.72 17.60 -27.03
N GLY A 368 -13.33 18.34 -26.09
CA GLY A 368 -14.53 19.13 -26.40
C GLY A 368 -15.80 18.30 -26.63
N ASN A 369 -15.96 17.19 -25.91
CA ASN A 369 -17.07 16.22 -26.02
C ASN A 369 -17.03 15.28 -27.23
N GLU A 370 -15.95 15.25 -28.02
CA GLU A 370 -15.80 14.28 -29.11
C GLU A 370 -15.70 12.83 -28.60
N LEU A 371 -15.02 12.63 -27.47
CA LEU A 371 -14.79 11.31 -26.88
C LEU A 371 -15.39 11.26 -25.48
N VAL A 372 -16.32 10.33 -25.25
CA VAL A 372 -16.95 10.11 -23.95
C VAL A 372 -16.54 8.73 -23.41
N PHE A 373 -15.89 8.72 -22.25
CA PHE A 373 -15.41 7.50 -21.61
C PHE A 373 -16.28 7.18 -20.39
N GLN A 374 -16.68 5.90 -20.29
CA GLN A 374 -17.21 5.33 -19.06
C GLN A 374 -16.14 4.46 -18.43
N VAL A 375 -15.70 4.86 -17.24
CA VAL A 375 -14.67 4.15 -16.50
C VAL A 375 -15.27 3.48 -15.28
N LYS A 376 -14.82 2.25 -15.03
CA LYS A 376 -15.29 1.40 -13.93
C LYS A 376 -14.09 0.71 -13.31
N THR A 377 -14.04 0.68 -11.99
CA THR A 377 -13.01 -0.07 -11.27
C THR A 377 -13.62 -0.74 -10.03
N LEU A 378 -13.16 -1.95 -9.72
CA LEU A 378 -13.66 -2.77 -8.62
C LEU A 378 -12.66 -2.73 -7.47
N SER A 379 -13.14 -2.53 -6.25
CA SER A 379 -12.32 -2.72 -5.05
C SER A 379 -11.89 -4.16 -4.90
N LEU A 380 -10.85 -4.37 -4.09
CA LEU A 380 -10.58 -5.70 -3.54
C LEU A 380 -11.84 -6.25 -2.85
N PRO A 381 -11.96 -7.57 -2.71
CA PRO A 381 -13.11 -8.18 -2.08
C PRO A 381 -13.31 -7.70 -0.65
N VAL A 382 -14.58 -7.46 -0.33
CA VAL A 382 -15.02 -6.95 0.96
C VAL A 382 -16.07 -7.90 1.55
N VAL A 383 -15.92 -8.22 2.84
CA VAL A 383 -16.89 -8.97 3.62
C VAL A 383 -17.67 -7.99 4.50
N VAL A 384 -19.00 -8.08 4.46
CA VAL A 384 -19.87 -7.19 5.23
C VAL A 384 -20.34 -7.86 6.52
N ILE A 385 -20.03 -7.25 7.65
CA ILE A 385 -20.42 -7.72 9.00
C ILE A 385 -21.43 -6.78 9.65
N VAL A 386 -22.23 -7.32 10.57
CA VAL A 386 -23.18 -6.52 11.39
C VAL A 386 -22.71 -6.39 12.84
N HIS A 387 -21.92 -7.34 13.33
CA HIS A 387 -21.42 -7.37 14.70
C HIS A 387 -19.91 -7.65 14.71
N GLY A 388 -19.19 -7.07 15.68
CA GLY A 388 -17.73 -7.19 15.78
C GLY A 388 -17.25 -8.62 16.02
N SER A 389 -18.08 -9.47 16.63
CA SER A 389 -17.76 -10.90 16.81
C SER A 389 -17.59 -11.67 15.51
N GLN A 390 -18.00 -11.11 14.37
CA GLN A 390 -17.84 -11.71 13.05
C GLN A 390 -16.53 -11.32 12.37
N ASP A 391 -15.79 -10.34 12.93
CA ASP A 391 -14.58 -9.79 12.34
C ASP A 391 -13.52 -10.85 12.09
N ASN A 392 -13.26 -11.70 13.10
CA ASN A 392 -12.33 -12.82 13.00
C ASN A 392 -12.58 -13.69 11.76
N ASN A 393 -13.80 -14.19 11.58
CA ASN A 393 -14.13 -15.05 10.44
C ASN A 393 -14.12 -14.30 9.10
N ALA A 394 -14.52 -13.01 9.09
CA ALA A 394 -14.49 -12.18 7.89
C ALA A 394 -13.05 -11.90 7.44
N THR A 395 -12.16 -11.62 8.38
CA THR A 395 -10.73 -11.41 8.16
C THR A 395 -10.07 -12.68 7.61
N ALA A 396 -10.50 -13.87 8.05
CA ALA A 396 -10.06 -15.15 7.48
C ALA A 396 -10.35 -15.24 5.97
N THR A 397 -11.59 -14.90 5.58
CA THR A 397 -12.03 -14.94 4.18
C THR A 397 -11.28 -13.93 3.32
N VAL A 398 -11.04 -12.73 3.86
CA VAL A 398 -10.23 -11.69 3.22
C VAL A 398 -8.78 -12.13 3.03
N LEU A 399 -8.17 -12.72 4.07
CA LEU A 399 -6.79 -13.21 4.01
C LEU A 399 -6.64 -14.29 2.93
N TRP A 400 -7.55 -15.26 2.92
CA TRP A 400 -7.53 -16.35 1.93
C TRP A 400 -7.68 -15.82 0.50
N ASP A 401 -8.56 -14.84 0.29
CA ASP A 401 -8.75 -14.25 -1.02
C ASP A 401 -7.53 -13.44 -1.48
N ASN A 402 -7.00 -12.58 -0.62
CA ASN A 402 -5.83 -11.76 -0.96
C ASN A 402 -4.57 -12.59 -1.19
N ALA A 403 -4.37 -13.67 -0.42
CA ALA A 403 -3.16 -14.49 -0.50
C ALA A 403 -3.14 -15.41 -1.72
N PHE A 404 -4.30 -15.90 -2.17
CA PHE A 404 -4.38 -16.98 -3.16
C PHE A 404 -5.16 -16.61 -4.42
N ALA A 405 -5.42 -15.32 -4.64
CA ALA A 405 -6.01 -14.83 -5.88
C ALA A 405 -4.99 -14.86 -7.03
N GLU A 406 -5.36 -15.51 -8.14
CA GLU A 406 -4.56 -15.48 -9.36
C GLU A 406 -4.81 -14.20 -10.21
N PRO A 407 -3.79 -13.65 -10.87
CA PRO A 407 -3.96 -12.53 -11.81
C PRO A 407 -4.94 -12.89 -12.95
N GLY A 408 -5.91 -12.01 -13.23
CA GLY A 408 -6.88 -12.21 -14.31
C GLY A 408 -7.96 -13.25 -14.02
N ARG A 409 -8.06 -13.75 -12.77
CA ARG A 409 -9.12 -14.67 -12.35
C ARG A 409 -10.52 -14.09 -12.61
N VAL A 410 -11.50 -14.99 -12.73
CA VAL A 410 -12.91 -14.61 -12.55
C VAL A 410 -13.06 -13.99 -11.16
N PRO A 411 -13.78 -12.85 -11.01
CA PRO A 411 -13.92 -12.16 -9.73
C PRO A 411 -14.23 -13.13 -8.59
N PHE A 412 -13.48 -12.99 -7.49
CA PHE A 412 -13.65 -13.73 -6.23
C PHE A 412 -13.35 -15.24 -6.26
N ALA A 413 -12.96 -15.78 -7.41
CA ALA A 413 -12.52 -17.18 -7.52
C ALA A 413 -11.23 -17.41 -6.73
N VAL A 414 -11.25 -18.34 -5.79
CA VAL A 414 -10.09 -18.71 -4.97
C VAL A 414 -9.97 -20.22 -4.93
N PRO A 415 -8.76 -20.77 -4.77
CA PRO A 415 -8.59 -22.20 -4.62
C PRO A 415 -9.26 -22.70 -3.33
N ASP A 416 -9.91 -23.86 -3.42
CA ASP A 416 -10.48 -24.57 -2.26
C ASP A 416 -9.39 -25.10 -1.33
N LYS A 417 -8.22 -25.44 -1.90
CA LYS A 417 -7.05 -25.94 -1.17
C LYS A 417 -5.77 -25.30 -1.66
N VAL A 418 -4.84 -25.05 -0.75
CA VAL A 418 -3.52 -24.47 -1.03
C VAL A 418 -2.42 -25.30 -0.42
N LEU A 419 -1.21 -25.22 -0.96
CA LEU A 419 -0.07 -25.91 -0.39
C LEU A 419 0.38 -25.24 0.92
N TRP A 420 0.84 -26.03 1.89
CA TRP A 420 1.30 -25.54 3.18
C TRP A 420 2.35 -24.41 3.10
N PRO A 421 3.37 -24.47 2.21
CA PRO A 421 4.34 -23.38 2.07
C PRO A 421 3.69 -22.05 1.65
N GLN A 422 2.69 -22.08 0.76
CA GLN A 422 1.96 -20.88 0.33
C GLN A 422 1.17 -20.29 1.50
N LEU A 423 0.54 -21.14 2.31
CA LEU A 423 -0.16 -20.69 3.52
C LEU A 423 0.80 -20.14 4.58
N CYS A 424 2.00 -20.72 4.73
CA CYS A 424 3.02 -20.20 5.63
C CYS A 424 3.42 -18.76 5.29
N GLU A 425 3.60 -18.46 4.00
CA GLU A 425 3.92 -17.11 3.54
C GLU A 425 2.81 -16.12 3.89
N ALA A 426 1.55 -16.50 3.65
CA ALA A 426 0.38 -15.69 3.99
C ALA A 426 0.27 -15.43 5.51
N LEU A 427 0.40 -16.48 6.32
CA LEU A 427 0.37 -16.39 7.79
C LEU A 427 1.51 -15.53 8.32
N ASN A 428 2.71 -15.68 7.77
CA ASN A 428 3.88 -14.91 8.18
C ASN A 428 3.75 -13.43 7.80
N MET A 429 3.24 -13.13 6.61
CA MET A 429 2.97 -11.76 6.17
C MET A 429 1.92 -11.10 7.08
N LYS A 430 0.81 -11.81 7.35
CA LYS A 430 -0.23 -11.33 8.26
C LYS A 430 0.29 -11.13 9.67
N PHE A 431 1.07 -12.08 10.19
CA PHE A 431 1.68 -11.99 11.52
C PHE A 431 2.57 -10.74 11.65
N LYS A 432 3.52 -10.54 10.72
CA LYS A 432 4.43 -9.37 10.72
C LYS A 432 3.66 -8.05 10.68
N ALA A 433 2.62 -7.98 9.86
CA ALA A 433 1.78 -6.79 9.75
C ALA A 433 1.01 -6.51 11.04
N GLU A 434 0.44 -7.54 11.67
CA GLU A 434 -0.35 -7.41 12.90
C GLU A 434 0.51 -7.05 14.11
N VAL A 435 1.65 -7.72 14.30
CA VAL A 435 2.56 -7.44 15.42
C VAL A 435 3.42 -6.19 15.21
N GLN A 436 3.25 -5.50 14.08
CA GLN A 436 4.03 -4.31 13.69
C GLN A 436 5.54 -4.51 13.85
N SER A 437 6.03 -5.70 13.46
CA SER A 437 7.42 -6.10 13.64
C SER A 437 7.94 -6.84 12.42
N ASN A 438 9.20 -6.57 12.06
CA ASN A 438 9.88 -7.30 10.99
C ASN A 438 10.20 -8.74 11.39
N ARG A 439 10.09 -9.09 12.68
CA ARG A 439 10.29 -10.45 13.19
C ARG A 439 9.06 -11.30 12.89
N GLY A 440 9.18 -12.13 11.86
CA GLY A 440 8.14 -13.07 11.45
C GLY A 440 8.16 -14.41 12.21
N LEU A 441 7.34 -15.32 11.73
CA LEU A 441 7.30 -16.72 12.15
C LEU A 441 8.61 -17.41 11.75
N THR A 442 9.28 -18.03 12.72
CA THR A 442 10.48 -18.85 12.47
C THR A 442 10.08 -20.23 11.91
N LYS A 443 11.06 -20.98 11.38
CA LYS A 443 10.83 -22.35 10.89
C LYS A 443 10.18 -23.25 11.94
N GLU A 444 10.62 -23.13 13.19
CA GLU A 444 10.05 -23.87 14.33
C GLU A 444 8.60 -23.50 14.59
N ASN A 445 8.25 -22.20 14.47
CA ASN A 445 6.86 -21.75 14.62
C ASN A 445 5.99 -22.32 13.50
N LEU A 446 6.49 -22.35 12.26
CA LEU A 446 5.76 -22.94 11.14
C LEU A 446 5.56 -24.45 11.34
N VAL A 447 6.57 -25.19 11.81
CA VAL A 447 6.40 -26.62 12.15
C VAL A 447 5.33 -26.80 13.23
N PHE A 448 5.35 -26.00 14.29
CA PHE A 448 4.32 -26.06 15.34
C PHE A 448 2.91 -25.81 14.78
N LEU A 449 2.76 -24.83 13.88
CA LEU A 449 1.47 -24.55 13.23
C LEU A 449 1.03 -25.72 12.33
N ALA A 450 1.96 -26.33 11.60
CA ALA A 450 1.69 -27.50 10.77
C ALA A 450 1.25 -28.70 11.61
N GLN A 451 1.96 -28.99 12.71
CA GLN A 451 1.59 -30.03 13.67
C GLN A 451 0.18 -29.81 14.22
N LYS A 452 -0.15 -28.56 14.59
CA LYS A 452 -1.48 -28.19 15.09
C LYS A 452 -2.58 -28.39 14.06
N LEU A 453 -2.35 -27.92 12.83
CA LEU A 453 -3.34 -27.95 11.76
C LEU A 453 -3.58 -29.37 11.23
N PHE A 454 -2.52 -30.12 10.97
CA PHE A 454 -2.59 -31.46 10.41
C PHE A 454 -2.72 -32.57 11.45
N ASN A 455 -2.64 -32.23 12.75
CA ASN A 455 -2.57 -33.20 13.84
C ASN A 455 -1.46 -34.24 13.62
N SER A 456 -0.31 -33.78 13.14
CA SER A 456 0.86 -34.59 12.77
C SER A 456 1.97 -34.47 13.82
N SER A 457 2.80 -35.50 13.94
CA SER A 457 3.94 -35.54 14.88
C SER A 457 5.30 -35.24 14.22
N SER A 458 5.35 -34.91 12.92
CA SER A 458 6.63 -34.60 12.26
C SER A 458 7.26 -33.31 12.82
N SER A 459 8.57 -33.34 13.01
CA SER A 459 9.39 -32.21 13.46
C SER A 459 10.08 -31.45 12.32
N HIS A 460 10.00 -31.94 11.08
CA HIS A 460 10.69 -31.36 9.93
C HIS A 460 9.73 -30.60 9.04
N LEU A 461 10.07 -29.34 8.71
CA LEU A 461 9.22 -28.48 7.88
C LEU A 461 9.02 -29.06 6.46
N GLU A 462 10.02 -29.75 5.93
CA GLU A 462 10.02 -30.26 4.55
C GLU A 462 8.95 -31.34 4.30
N ASP A 463 8.59 -32.09 5.34
CA ASP A 463 7.56 -33.14 5.27
C ASP A 463 6.18 -32.56 4.93
N TYR A 464 5.97 -31.28 5.24
CA TYR A 464 4.71 -30.58 5.00
C TYR A 464 4.67 -29.90 3.63
N ASN A 465 5.76 -29.86 2.85
CA ASN A 465 5.82 -29.09 1.59
C ASN A 465 4.80 -29.54 0.55
N SER A 466 4.48 -30.84 0.52
CA SER A 466 3.50 -31.43 -0.40
C SER A 466 2.09 -31.50 0.19
N MET A 467 1.92 -31.14 1.46
CA MET A 467 0.61 -31.16 2.11
C MET A 467 -0.22 -29.96 1.67
N SER A 468 -1.52 -30.20 1.52
CA SER A 468 -2.49 -29.15 1.18
C SER A 468 -3.48 -28.93 2.32
N VAL A 469 -3.90 -27.68 2.47
CA VAL A 469 -4.86 -27.22 3.47
C VAL A 469 -6.10 -26.73 2.73
N SER A 470 -7.27 -27.27 3.05
CA SER A 470 -8.53 -26.74 2.54
C SER A 470 -9.00 -25.50 3.31
N TRP A 471 -9.82 -24.67 2.68
CA TRP A 471 -10.56 -23.60 3.35
C TRP A 471 -11.33 -24.13 4.57
N SER A 472 -11.92 -25.32 4.45
CA SER A 472 -12.66 -25.95 5.54
C SER A 472 -11.77 -26.24 6.75
N GLN A 473 -10.59 -26.84 6.55
CA GLN A 473 -9.62 -27.10 7.62
C GLN A 473 -9.08 -25.81 8.24
N PHE A 474 -8.98 -24.75 7.46
CA PHE A 474 -8.46 -23.47 7.91
C PHE A 474 -9.45 -22.71 8.82
N ASN A 475 -10.72 -22.57 8.41
CA ASN A 475 -11.69 -21.71 9.11
C ASN A 475 -13.14 -22.23 9.20
N ARG A 476 -13.40 -23.52 8.96
CA ARG A 476 -14.75 -24.10 9.12
C ARG A 476 -14.79 -25.28 10.09
N GLU A 477 -13.79 -26.15 10.03
CA GLU A 477 -13.64 -27.31 10.87
C GLU A 477 -12.93 -26.93 12.17
N ASN A 478 -13.46 -27.43 13.29
CA ASN A 478 -12.81 -27.24 14.57
C ASN A 478 -11.56 -28.11 14.68
N LEU A 479 -10.53 -27.60 15.33
CA LEU A 479 -9.34 -28.39 15.63
C LEU A 479 -9.71 -29.60 16.52
N PRO A 480 -9.00 -30.74 16.37
CA PRO A 480 -9.28 -31.94 17.16
C PRO A 480 -9.30 -31.67 18.67
N GLY A 481 -10.40 -32.03 19.34
CA GLY A 481 -10.58 -31.82 20.78
C GLY A 481 -10.84 -30.37 21.20
N ARG A 482 -11.11 -29.46 20.26
CA ARG A 482 -11.40 -28.04 20.50
C ARG A 482 -12.74 -27.63 19.89
N ASN A 483 -13.25 -26.48 20.33
CA ASN A 483 -14.51 -25.87 19.88
C ASN A 483 -14.29 -24.64 18.98
N TYR A 484 -13.10 -24.53 18.39
CA TYR A 484 -12.69 -23.41 17.56
C TYR A 484 -11.83 -23.89 16.38
N THR A 485 -11.76 -23.08 15.33
CA THR A 485 -11.01 -23.34 14.09
C THR A 485 -9.53 -23.01 14.23
N PHE A 486 -8.71 -23.46 13.29
CA PHE A 486 -7.29 -23.10 13.26
C PHE A 486 -7.09 -21.58 13.19
N TRP A 487 -7.82 -20.91 12.30
CA TRP A 487 -7.74 -19.46 12.15
C TRP A 487 -8.17 -18.71 13.41
N GLN A 488 -9.26 -19.11 14.06
CA GLN A 488 -9.72 -18.48 15.32
C GLN A 488 -8.63 -18.50 16.39
N TRP A 489 -7.90 -19.62 16.50
CA TRP A 489 -6.77 -19.74 17.40
C TRP A 489 -5.59 -18.85 16.99
N PHE A 490 -5.22 -18.87 15.71
CA PHE A 490 -4.08 -18.11 15.20
C PHE A 490 -4.30 -16.59 15.31
N ASP A 491 -5.51 -16.12 15.02
CA ASP A 491 -5.91 -14.72 15.15
C ASP A 491 -5.87 -14.24 16.60
N GLY A 492 -6.43 -15.01 17.54
CA GLY A 492 -6.31 -14.69 18.96
C GLY A 492 -4.86 -14.67 19.46
N VAL A 493 -3.99 -15.49 18.88
CA VAL A 493 -2.54 -15.46 19.16
C VAL A 493 -1.89 -14.17 18.68
N MET A 494 -2.28 -13.66 17.50
CA MET A 494 -1.74 -12.42 16.96
C MET A 494 -2.07 -11.20 17.81
N GLU A 495 -3.25 -11.15 18.45
CA GLU A 495 -3.66 -10.06 19.33
C GLU A 495 -2.70 -9.84 20.51
N VAL A 496 -2.01 -10.89 20.98
CA VAL A 496 -1.17 -10.82 22.18
C VAL A 496 0.33 -10.69 21.86
N ALA A 497 0.74 -10.83 20.60
CA ALA A 497 2.05 -10.46 20.05
C ALA A 497 3.34 -11.00 20.75
N ILE A 498 3.27 -12.11 21.49
CA ILE A 498 4.42 -12.73 22.18
C ILE A 498 4.88 -13.99 21.43
N LEU A 499 6.19 -14.29 21.43
CA LEU A 499 6.67 -15.56 20.88
C LEU A 499 6.33 -16.71 21.84
N GLY A 500 5.38 -17.58 21.45
CA GLY A 500 4.88 -18.66 22.31
C GLY A 500 4.41 -19.92 21.59
N PHE A 501 4.86 -20.16 20.35
CA PHE A 501 4.49 -21.34 19.55
C PHE A 501 5.19 -22.61 20.04
N VAL A 502 4.82 -23.07 21.23
CA VAL A 502 5.38 -24.25 21.88
C VAL A 502 4.24 -25.03 22.52
N ASN A 503 4.12 -26.32 22.20
CA ASN A 503 3.06 -27.15 22.78
C ASN A 503 3.44 -27.58 24.21
N LYS A 504 2.47 -28.14 24.96
CA LYS A 504 2.69 -28.55 26.36
C LYS A 504 3.85 -29.56 26.51
N GLN A 505 4.00 -30.49 25.57
CA GLN A 505 5.04 -31.52 25.61
C GLN A 505 6.42 -30.92 25.31
N GLN A 506 6.53 -30.12 24.24
CA GLN A 506 7.75 -29.40 23.89
C GLN A 506 8.19 -28.47 25.04
N ALA A 507 7.26 -27.78 25.69
CA ALA A 507 7.59 -26.93 26.84
C ALA A 507 8.16 -27.74 28.00
N HIS A 508 7.61 -28.92 28.26
CA HIS A 508 8.15 -29.84 29.26
C HIS A 508 9.57 -30.30 28.89
N ASP A 509 9.77 -30.73 27.65
CA ASP A 509 11.06 -31.27 27.18
C ASP A 509 12.17 -30.20 27.12
N LEU A 510 11.80 -28.95 26.80
CA LEU A 510 12.73 -27.81 26.81
C LEU A 510 13.14 -27.38 28.23
N LEU A 511 12.26 -27.57 29.21
CA LEU A 511 12.49 -27.10 30.59
C LEU A 511 13.04 -28.18 31.52
N ILE A 512 12.81 -29.47 31.25
CA ILE A 512 13.19 -30.56 32.17
C ILE A 512 14.69 -30.58 32.52
N ASN A 513 15.56 -30.21 31.59
CA ASN A 513 17.02 -30.18 31.79
C ASN A 513 17.56 -28.79 32.14
N LYS A 514 16.69 -27.82 32.46
CA LYS A 514 17.06 -26.46 32.82
C LYS A 514 17.10 -26.23 34.34
N PRO A 515 17.76 -25.17 34.82
CA PRO A 515 17.78 -24.80 36.23
C PRO A 515 16.38 -24.53 36.79
N ASP A 516 16.21 -24.68 38.10
CA ASP A 516 14.94 -24.37 38.75
C ASP A 516 14.58 -22.87 38.64
N GLY A 517 13.29 -22.60 38.51
CA GLY A 517 12.79 -21.26 38.24
C GLY A 517 12.96 -20.81 36.78
N THR A 518 13.46 -21.68 35.89
CA THR A 518 13.40 -21.43 34.44
C THR A 518 11.97 -21.56 33.94
N PHE A 519 11.53 -20.56 33.18
CA PHE A 519 10.18 -20.49 32.63
C PHE A 519 10.18 -20.06 31.16
N LEU A 520 9.08 -20.39 30.48
CA LEU A 520 8.77 -19.91 29.16
C LEU A 520 7.31 -19.48 29.07
N LEU A 521 7.04 -18.60 28.12
CA LEU A 521 5.70 -18.20 27.74
C LEU A 521 5.27 -19.03 26.54
N ARG A 522 4.06 -19.58 26.60
CA ARG A 522 3.48 -20.29 25.46
C ARG A 522 2.02 -19.92 25.29
N PHE A 523 1.54 -20.06 24.06
CA PHE A 523 0.13 -19.90 23.77
C PHE A 523 -0.68 -21.06 24.34
N SER A 524 -1.84 -20.73 24.86
CA SER A 524 -2.78 -21.71 25.37
C SER A 524 -3.44 -22.43 24.20
N ASP A 525 -3.47 -23.75 24.30
CA ASP A 525 -4.32 -24.58 23.45
C ASP A 525 -5.74 -24.69 24.01
N SER A 526 -6.02 -24.25 25.23
CA SER A 526 -7.35 -24.40 25.84
C SER A 526 -8.18 -23.13 25.84
N GLU A 527 -7.52 -21.98 25.70
CA GLU A 527 -8.15 -20.67 25.76
C GLU A 527 -7.59 -19.82 24.62
N ILE A 528 -8.45 -19.37 23.72
CA ILE A 528 -8.08 -18.56 22.56
C ILE A 528 -7.49 -17.23 23.03
N GLY A 529 -6.37 -16.82 22.45
CA GLY A 529 -5.65 -15.61 22.87
C GLY A 529 -5.10 -15.69 24.30
N GLY A 530 -5.09 -16.87 24.92
CA GLY A 530 -4.53 -17.08 26.24
C GLY A 530 -3.01 -17.27 26.19
N ILE A 531 -2.27 -16.61 27.08
CA ILE A 531 -0.85 -16.88 27.34
C ILE A 531 -0.72 -17.60 28.68
N THR A 532 -0.01 -18.73 28.68
CA THR A 532 0.29 -19.48 29.91
C THR A 532 1.78 -19.46 30.18
N ILE A 533 2.11 -19.44 31.47
CA ILE A 533 3.47 -19.51 31.98
C ILE A 533 3.74 -20.97 32.34
N ALA A 534 4.74 -21.58 31.69
CA ALA A 534 5.24 -22.89 32.05
C ALA A 534 6.59 -22.74 32.74
N TRP A 535 6.78 -23.39 33.88
CA TRP A 535 8.05 -23.34 34.61
C TRP A 535 8.39 -24.69 35.25
N LYS A 536 9.69 -24.88 35.47
CA LYS A 536 10.22 -26.04 36.19
C LYS A 536 10.59 -25.66 37.62
N PHE A 537 10.31 -26.57 38.54
CA PHE A 537 10.85 -26.56 39.90
C PHE A 537 11.04 -28.00 40.37
N ASP A 538 12.23 -28.37 40.84
CA ASP A 538 12.49 -29.72 41.33
C ASP A 538 11.73 -29.96 42.65
N SER A 539 10.70 -30.82 42.60
CA SER A 539 9.89 -31.23 43.74
C SER A 539 9.53 -32.70 43.61
N GLN A 540 9.51 -33.42 44.73
CA GLN A 540 9.38 -34.89 44.80
C GLN A 540 8.12 -35.45 44.11
N GLU A 541 7.07 -34.64 43.89
CA GLU A 541 5.82 -35.08 43.26
C GLU A 541 5.49 -34.40 41.92
N ARG A 542 6.04 -33.22 41.60
CA ARG A 542 5.75 -32.49 40.35
C ARG A 542 6.89 -31.54 39.94
N MET A 543 7.65 -31.95 38.93
CA MET A 543 8.78 -31.17 38.38
C MET A 543 8.35 -30.03 37.44
N PHE A 544 7.10 -30.01 36.95
CA PHE A 544 6.65 -29.13 35.87
C PHE A 544 5.26 -28.54 36.10
N TRP A 545 5.16 -27.21 36.00
CA TRP A 545 3.95 -26.45 36.31
C TRP A 545 3.51 -25.59 35.13
N ASN A 546 2.20 -25.43 34.96
CA ASN A 546 1.60 -24.53 33.98
C ASN A 546 0.53 -23.69 34.67
N LEU A 547 0.64 -22.38 34.58
CA LEU A 547 -0.39 -21.48 35.10
C LEU A 547 -1.63 -21.53 34.21
N MET A 548 -2.80 -21.32 34.79
CA MET A 548 -3.99 -21.03 33.99
C MET A 548 -3.70 -19.86 33.02
N PRO A 549 -4.17 -19.94 31.76
CA PRO A 549 -3.88 -18.90 30.78
C PRO A 549 -4.41 -17.53 31.19
N PHE A 550 -3.67 -16.49 30.83
CA PHE A 550 -4.08 -15.10 30.92
C PHE A 550 -4.57 -14.61 29.57
N THR A 551 -5.70 -13.92 29.56
CA THR A 551 -6.31 -13.32 28.38
C THR A 551 -6.09 -11.81 28.36
N THR A 552 -6.50 -11.15 27.27
CA THR A 552 -6.53 -9.69 27.15
C THR A 552 -7.28 -9.01 28.31
N ARG A 553 -8.29 -9.67 28.90
CA ARG A 553 -9.00 -9.16 30.09
C ARG A 553 -8.07 -9.10 31.30
N ASP A 554 -7.25 -10.14 31.51
CA ASP A 554 -6.31 -10.20 32.62
C ASP A 554 -5.19 -9.18 32.48
N PHE A 555 -4.72 -8.96 31.25
CA PHE A 555 -3.68 -7.97 30.93
C PHE A 555 -4.18 -6.53 31.04
N SER A 556 -5.48 -6.29 30.84
CA SER A 556 -6.10 -4.98 31.06
C SER A 556 -6.12 -4.59 32.55
N ILE A 557 -6.16 -5.58 33.44
CA ILE A 557 -6.12 -5.36 34.90
C ILE A 557 -4.68 -5.12 35.38
N ARG A 558 -3.74 -5.96 34.91
CA ARG A 558 -2.33 -5.88 35.25
C ARG A 558 -1.48 -6.48 34.14
N SER A 559 -0.43 -5.77 33.76
CA SER A 559 0.44 -6.16 32.64
C SER A 559 1.09 -7.54 32.88
N LEU A 560 1.43 -8.23 31.79
CA LEU A 560 2.16 -9.50 31.88
C LEU A 560 3.52 -9.32 32.58
N ALA A 561 4.23 -8.22 32.32
CA ALA A 561 5.52 -7.94 32.95
C ALA A 561 5.38 -7.83 34.46
N ASP A 562 4.41 -7.05 34.96
CA ASP A 562 4.19 -6.91 36.40
C ASP A 562 3.77 -8.24 37.05
N ARG A 563 2.94 -9.03 36.37
CA ARG A 563 2.55 -10.38 36.82
C ARG A 563 3.74 -11.32 36.92
N LEU A 564 4.68 -11.26 35.98
CA LEU A 564 5.95 -12.02 36.04
C LEU A 564 6.86 -11.49 37.16
N GLY A 565 6.86 -10.17 37.39
CA GLY A 565 7.58 -9.52 38.48
C GLY A 565 7.11 -9.98 39.86
N ASP A 566 5.78 -10.12 40.05
CA ASP A 566 5.18 -10.56 41.31
C ASP A 566 5.55 -12.02 41.68
N LEU A 567 5.87 -12.86 40.69
CA LEU A 567 6.24 -14.27 40.89
C LEU A 567 7.76 -14.41 41.08
N ASN A 568 8.20 -14.33 42.34
CA ASN A 568 9.63 -14.36 42.71
C ASN A 568 10.34 -15.68 42.39
N TYR A 569 9.60 -16.79 42.34
CA TYR A 569 10.15 -18.10 42.00
C TYR A 569 10.44 -18.27 40.49
N LEU A 570 10.02 -17.32 39.65
CA LEU A 570 10.41 -17.25 38.25
C LEU A 570 11.71 -16.45 38.14
N ILE A 571 12.79 -17.10 37.73
CA ILE A 571 14.16 -16.57 37.82
C ILE A 571 14.77 -16.40 36.43
N TYR A 572 14.62 -17.40 35.56
CA TYR A 572 15.25 -17.41 34.23
C TYR A 572 14.20 -17.52 33.12
N VAL A 573 14.27 -16.63 32.15
CA VAL A 573 13.53 -16.73 30.89
C VAL A 573 14.29 -17.69 29.97
N PHE A 574 13.60 -18.70 29.46
CA PHE A 574 14.17 -19.62 28.47
C PHE A 574 14.75 -18.83 27.26
N PRO A 575 15.94 -19.20 26.73
CA PRO A 575 16.75 -20.36 27.13
C PRO A 575 17.47 -20.22 28.46
N ASP A 576 18.19 -19.11 28.73
CA ASP A 576 19.03 -18.95 29.94
C ASP A 576 19.27 -17.47 30.32
N ARG A 577 18.24 -16.61 30.25
CA ARG A 577 18.38 -15.16 30.59
C ARG A 577 17.73 -14.83 31.92
N PRO A 578 18.35 -14.03 32.81
CA PRO A 578 17.70 -13.53 34.02
C PRO A 578 16.39 -12.78 33.71
N LYS A 579 15.34 -13.03 34.52
CA LYS A 579 14.01 -12.40 34.37
C LYS A 579 14.11 -10.87 34.31
N ASP A 580 14.85 -10.28 35.22
CA ASP A 580 14.96 -8.82 35.34
C ASP A 580 15.72 -8.21 34.16
N GLU A 581 16.67 -8.92 33.54
CA GLU A 581 17.35 -8.45 32.34
C GLU A 581 16.36 -8.28 31.16
N VAL A 582 15.36 -9.14 31.08
CA VAL A 582 14.38 -9.16 29.99
C VAL A 582 13.18 -8.24 30.26
N TYR A 583 12.65 -8.29 31.48
CA TYR A 583 11.34 -7.69 31.81
C TYR A 583 11.39 -6.41 32.65
N SER A 584 12.53 -6.08 33.30
CA SER A 584 12.58 -4.92 34.23
C SER A 584 12.16 -3.60 33.60
N LYS A 585 12.54 -3.37 32.33
CA LYS A 585 12.15 -2.19 31.55
C LYS A 585 10.64 -2.04 31.33
N TYR A 586 9.87 -3.11 31.52
CA TYR A 586 8.42 -3.13 31.32
C TYR A 586 7.64 -3.14 32.64
N TYR A 587 8.33 -3.16 33.79
CA TYR A 587 7.66 -3.07 35.08
C TYR A 587 7.08 -1.68 35.27
N THR A 588 5.85 -1.62 35.76
CA THR A 588 5.23 -0.37 36.16
C THR A 588 6.04 0.18 37.33
N PRO A 589 6.70 1.34 37.20
CA PRO A 589 7.46 1.90 38.30
C PRO A 589 6.49 2.18 39.45
N VAL A 590 6.70 1.51 40.57
CA VAL A 590 5.99 1.86 41.80
C VAL A 590 6.37 3.31 42.10
N PRO A 591 5.42 4.24 42.24
CA PRO A 591 5.72 5.54 42.79
C PRO A 591 6.15 5.29 44.24
N CYS A 592 7.44 5.09 44.44
CA CYS A 592 8.05 5.29 45.73
C CYS A 592 7.96 6.79 45.96
N GLU A 593 6.85 7.23 46.56
CA GLU A 593 6.97 8.40 47.41
C GLU A 593 8.12 8.09 48.37
N PRO A 594 9.14 8.97 48.46
CA PRO A 594 10.26 8.74 49.34
C PRO A 594 9.71 8.45 50.73
N ALA A 595 10.29 7.49 51.46
CA ALA A 595 9.87 7.05 52.79
C ALA A 595 9.85 8.15 53.87
N THR A 596 10.00 9.42 53.47
CA THR A 596 9.88 10.64 54.27
C THR A 596 8.62 11.47 53.96
N ALA A 597 7.87 11.17 52.90
CA ALA A 597 6.54 11.73 52.69
C ALA A 597 5.55 10.95 53.56
N LYS A 598 5.32 11.44 54.79
CA LYS A 598 4.14 11.03 55.56
C LYS A 598 2.93 11.21 54.64
N ALA A 599 2.19 10.14 54.38
CA ALA A 599 0.90 10.19 53.70
C ALA A 599 0.08 11.31 54.37
N ALA A 600 -0.09 12.43 53.67
CA ALA A 600 -0.59 13.67 54.26
C ALA A 600 -2.07 13.56 54.71
N ASP A 601 -2.72 12.44 54.41
CA ASP A 601 -4.15 12.20 54.63
C ASP A 601 -4.43 10.82 55.27
N GLY A 602 -3.41 10.08 55.72
CA GLY A 602 -3.59 8.78 56.40
C GLY A 602 -4.09 7.61 55.53
N TYR A 603 -4.40 7.83 54.25
CA TYR A 603 -4.82 6.79 53.31
C TYR A 603 -3.63 6.09 52.64
N VAL A 604 -3.63 4.75 52.63
CA VAL A 604 -2.67 3.91 51.91
C VAL A 604 -3.32 3.41 50.62
N LYS A 605 -2.64 3.56 49.48
CA LYS A 605 -3.14 3.06 48.19
C LYS A 605 -3.04 1.53 48.13
N PRO A 606 -4.12 0.80 47.82
CA PRO A 606 -4.06 -0.66 47.66
C PRO A 606 -3.23 -1.04 46.43
N GLN A 607 -2.50 -2.15 46.51
CA GLN A 607 -1.72 -2.73 45.40
C GLN A 607 -2.26 -4.12 45.04
N ILE A 608 -2.46 -4.37 43.74
CA ILE A 608 -2.83 -5.68 43.22
C ILE A 608 -1.54 -6.43 42.89
N LYS A 609 -1.35 -7.63 43.44
CA LYS A 609 -0.24 -8.53 43.12
C LYS A 609 -0.75 -9.91 42.72
N GLN A 610 -0.03 -10.56 41.81
CA GLN A 610 -0.29 -11.94 41.44
C GLN A 610 0.31 -12.90 42.47
N VAL A 611 -0.49 -13.88 42.92
CA VAL A 611 -0.07 -14.93 43.87
C VAL A 611 -0.60 -16.28 43.38
N VAL A 612 0.23 -17.32 43.43
CA VAL A 612 -0.17 -18.71 43.12
C VAL A 612 -0.36 -19.50 44.43
N PRO A 613 -1.57 -20.02 44.72
CA PRO A 613 -1.95 -20.54 46.05
C PRO A 613 -1.14 -21.70 46.64
N GLU A 614 -0.31 -22.42 45.87
CA GLU A 614 0.49 -23.55 46.38
C GLU A 614 1.98 -23.23 46.64
N PHE A 615 2.52 -22.12 46.11
CA PHE A 615 3.91 -21.71 46.37
C PHE A 615 4.05 -20.76 47.57
N ALA A 616 2.93 -20.29 48.14
CA ALA A 616 2.92 -19.31 49.22
C ALA A 616 3.36 -19.87 50.59
N ASN A 617 3.51 -21.19 50.75
CA ASN A 617 3.75 -21.82 52.06
C ASN A 617 5.15 -22.46 52.24
N ALA A 618 6.14 -22.15 51.40
CA ALA A 618 7.52 -22.59 51.68
C ALA A 618 8.30 -21.62 52.58
N SER A 619 7.77 -20.42 52.87
CA SER A 619 8.34 -19.52 53.88
C SER A 619 7.35 -18.41 54.22
N THR A 620 6.51 -18.62 55.24
CA THR A 620 6.14 -17.66 56.31
C THR A 620 4.87 -18.13 57.04
N ASP A 621 4.84 -17.82 58.32
CA ASP A 621 3.94 -18.33 59.36
C ASP A 621 2.43 -18.13 59.15
N ALA A 622 1.70 -18.99 59.87
CA ALA A 622 0.26 -19.11 60.00
C ALA A 622 -0.49 -17.80 60.29
N GLY A 623 -1.70 -17.67 59.71
CA GLY A 623 -2.72 -16.78 60.28
C GLY A 623 -3.88 -16.41 59.36
N SER A 624 -5.04 -17.02 59.64
CA SER A 624 -6.40 -16.47 59.44
C SER A 624 -6.92 -16.29 58.00
N GLY A 625 -7.92 -17.12 57.68
CA GLY A 625 -8.76 -17.00 56.50
C GLY A 625 -9.69 -15.79 56.53
N ALA A 626 -10.05 -15.31 55.34
CA ALA A 626 -11.10 -14.33 55.14
C ALA A 626 -12.07 -14.84 54.08
N THR A 627 -13.33 -14.89 54.50
CA THR A 627 -14.54 -15.36 53.82
C THR A 627 -14.94 -14.45 52.66
N TYR A 628 -15.38 -15.09 51.57
CA TYR A 628 -15.99 -14.50 50.38
C TYR A 628 -17.28 -13.73 50.74
N MET A 629 -17.50 -12.55 50.13
CA MET A 629 -18.79 -11.83 50.14
C MET A 629 -19.24 -11.57 48.70
N ASP A 630 -20.48 -11.97 48.46
CA ASP A 630 -21.20 -12.08 47.19
C ASP A 630 -21.74 -10.72 46.71
N GLN A 631 -21.74 -10.46 45.40
CA GLN A 631 -22.22 -9.19 44.80
C GLN A 631 -23.74 -9.23 44.57
N ALA A 632 -24.45 -8.21 45.04
CA ALA A 632 -25.87 -7.97 44.74
C ALA A 632 -26.04 -7.20 43.39
N PRO A 633 -27.12 -7.47 42.62
CA PRO A 633 -27.35 -6.87 41.30
C PRO A 633 -28.15 -5.56 41.34
N SER A 634 -27.86 -4.65 40.40
CA SER A 634 -28.62 -3.40 40.16
C SER A 634 -29.83 -3.61 39.23
N PRO A 635 -30.93 -2.85 39.39
CA PRO A 635 -32.19 -3.09 38.71
C PRO A 635 -32.33 -2.39 37.35
N VAL A 636 -33.18 -3.01 36.52
CA VAL A 636 -33.66 -2.62 35.20
C VAL A 636 -34.68 -1.46 35.29
N VAL A 637 -34.65 -0.53 34.34
CA VAL A 637 -35.78 0.38 34.05
C VAL A 637 -36.10 0.31 32.55
N CYS A 638 -37.38 0.06 32.26
CA CYS A 638 -37.99 -0.05 30.94
C CYS A 638 -39.23 0.90 30.92
N PRO A 639 -39.92 1.11 29.78
CA PRO A 639 -40.06 2.42 29.15
C PRO A 639 -41.51 2.89 28.98
N GLN A 640 -41.73 4.13 28.49
CA GLN A 640 -42.96 4.63 27.86
C GLN A 640 -42.74 6.12 27.46
N ALA A 641 -43.42 6.79 26.52
CA ALA A 641 -44.52 6.46 25.63
C ALA A 641 -44.52 7.45 24.43
N HIS A 642 -45.33 7.12 23.43
CA HIS A 642 -45.55 7.80 22.15
C HIS A 642 -46.29 9.14 22.26
N TYR A 643 -46.10 10.01 21.26
CA TYR A 643 -47.17 10.86 20.72
C TYR A 643 -47.03 11.00 19.19
N ASN A 644 -48.08 10.59 18.47
CA ASN A 644 -48.38 10.94 17.07
C ASN A 644 -49.08 12.31 17.02
N ILE A 645 -49.02 13.00 15.87
CA ILE A 645 -50.19 13.62 15.17
C ILE A 645 -49.75 14.17 13.78
N TYR A 646 -50.68 14.01 12.83
CA TYR A 646 -50.80 14.33 11.38
C TYR A 646 -50.36 15.76 10.93
N SER A 647 -50.19 16.11 9.63
CA SER A 647 -51.11 15.96 8.46
C SER A 647 -50.44 16.17 7.09
N GLN A 648 -51.11 15.63 6.05
CA GLN A 648 -50.87 15.77 4.61
C GLN A 648 -51.39 17.08 4.01
N ASN A 649 -50.86 17.42 2.81
CA ASN A 649 -51.53 17.81 1.52
C ASN A 649 -50.81 18.97 0.80
N THR A 650 -50.29 18.75 -0.43
CA THR A 650 -50.84 19.09 -1.80
C THR A 650 -50.96 20.61 -2.03
N ASP A 651 -50.58 21.25 -3.14
CA ASP A 651 -50.62 20.84 -4.55
C ASP A 651 -49.93 21.89 -5.47
N SER A 652 -49.46 21.43 -6.65
CA SER A 652 -49.61 22.01 -8.02
C SER A 652 -49.00 23.36 -8.52
N VAL A 653 -48.88 23.39 -9.88
CA VAL A 653 -48.74 24.48 -10.89
C VAL A 653 -47.33 24.60 -11.52
N LEU A 654 -47.03 24.04 -12.72
CA LEU A 654 -47.32 24.50 -14.12
C LEU A 654 -46.68 25.89 -14.43
N ASP A 655 -46.01 26.23 -15.54
CA ASP A 655 -45.78 25.62 -16.86
C ASP A 655 -44.73 26.47 -17.64
N THR A 656 -44.48 26.10 -18.91
CA THR A 656 -43.97 26.85 -20.09
C THR A 656 -42.49 26.81 -20.50
N ASP A 657 -42.26 25.98 -21.53
CA ASP A 657 -41.83 26.31 -22.90
C ASP A 657 -40.58 27.18 -23.16
N GLY A 658 -39.72 26.65 -24.03
CA GLY A 658 -38.61 27.37 -24.65
C GLY A 658 -37.79 26.47 -25.58
N ASP A 659 -38.42 25.98 -26.63
CA ASP A 659 -37.78 25.38 -27.81
C ASP A 659 -36.94 26.46 -28.53
N PHE A 660 -35.68 26.17 -28.84
CA PHE A 660 -34.86 27.02 -29.71
C PHE A 660 -33.79 26.18 -30.41
N ASP A 661 -34.12 25.83 -31.66
CA ASP A 661 -33.28 25.25 -32.68
C ASP A 661 -32.33 26.32 -33.26
N LEU A 662 -31.06 25.98 -33.53
CA LEU A 662 -30.10 26.83 -34.23
C LEU A 662 -29.00 25.97 -34.87
N GLU A 663 -29.44 25.11 -35.78
CA GLU A 663 -28.62 24.47 -36.81
C GLU A 663 -28.40 25.49 -37.95
N ASP A 664 -27.27 26.22 -37.93
CA ASP A 664 -26.78 26.94 -39.12
C ASP A 664 -25.35 27.45 -38.92
N THR A 665 -24.35 26.61 -39.22
CA THR A 665 -23.05 27.00 -39.80
C THR A 665 -22.15 25.78 -39.94
N MET A 666 -22.20 25.08 -41.08
CA MET A 666 -21.10 24.20 -41.54
C MET A 666 -21.33 23.72 -42.98
N ASP A 667 -21.30 24.63 -43.95
CA ASP A 667 -21.45 24.27 -45.38
C ASP A 667 -20.35 24.86 -46.28
N VAL A 668 -19.09 24.71 -45.85
CA VAL A 668 -17.91 25.02 -46.68
C VAL A 668 -16.89 23.86 -46.71
N ALA A 669 -16.89 22.96 -45.70
CA ALA A 669 -15.99 21.79 -45.66
C ALA A 669 -16.45 20.61 -46.55
N ARG A 670 -17.77 20.47 -46.79
CA ARG A 670 -18.36 19.39 -47.59
C ARG A 670 -18.05 19.51 -49.09
N ARG A 671 -17.78 20.74 -49.57
CA ARG A 671 -17.50 21.02 -50.98
C ARG A 671 -16.07 20.63 -51.41
N VAL A 672 -15.16 20.41 -50.46
CA VAL A 672 -13.77 20.01 -50.73
C VAL A 672 -13.65 18.48 -50.83
N GLU A 673 -14.47 17.72 -50.10
CA GLU A 673 -14.51 16.25 -50.21
C GLU A 673 -15.13 15.77 -51.53
N GLU A 674 -16.13 16.46 -52.06
CA GLU A 674 -16.77 16.10 -53.35
C GLU A 674 -15.84 16.27 -54.57
N LEU A 675 -14.85 17.17 -54.52
CA LEU A 675 -13.88 17.39 -55.60
C LEU A 675 -12.73 16.38 -55.59
N LEU A 676 -12.45 15.74 -54.44
CA LEU A 676 -11.35 14.78 -54.29
C LEU A 676 -11.78 13.31 -54.40
N GLY A 677 -13.07 13.05 -54.64
CA GLY A 677 -13.69 11.72 -54.65
C GLY A 677 -14.10 11.17 -56.02
N ARG A 678 -13.86 11.88 -57.14
CA ARG A 678 -14.20 11.35 -58.47
C ARG A 678 -13.03 10.57 -59.09
N PRO A 679 -13.22 9.31 -59.54
CA PRO A 679 -12.24 8.65 -60.40
C PRO A 679 -12.21 9.33 -61.76
N MET A 680 -11.02 9.80 -62.18
CA MET A 680 -10.77 10.33 -63.52
C MET A 680 -10.58 9.18 -64.52
N ASP A 681 -11.65 8.43 -64.78
CA ASP A 681 -11.73 7.47 -65.89
C ASP A 681 -13.07 7.65 -66.60
N SER A 682 -13.30 8.85 -67.15
CA SER A 682 -14.20 9.11 -68.29
C SER A 682 -14.56 10.60 -68.34
N GLN A 683 -13.80 11.41 -69.07
CA GLN A 683 -14.27 12.60 -69.80
C GLN A 683 -13.13 13.39 -70.43
N TRP A 684 -12.33 12.76 -71.30
CA TRP A 684 -11.52 13.51 -72.27
C TRP A 684 -11.44 12.70 -73.58
N ILE A 685 -12.56 12.62 -74.30
CA ILE A 685 -12.56 12.32 -75.74
C ILE A 685 -12.65 13.68 -76.44
N PRO A 686 -11.63 14.12 -77.19
CA PRO A 686 -11.78 15.26 -78.07
C PRO A 686 -12.49 14.82 -79.35
N HIS A 687 -13.69 15.34 -79.58
CA HIS A 687 -14.31 15.34 -80.91
C HIS A 687 -13.91 16.60 -81.68
N ALA A 688 -13.64 16.38 -82.98
CA ALA A 688 -13.37 17.32 -84.10
C ALA A 688 -11.90 17.77 -84.26
N GLN A 689 -11.23 17.67 -85.42
CA GLN A 689 -11.65 17.40 -86.81
C GLN A 689 -10.38 17.10 -87.67
N SER A 690 -10.31 15.93 -88.32
CA SER A 690 -9.96 15.67 -89.74
C SER A 690 -9.75 14.17 -89.94
#